data_AF-A0A428NBM5-F1
#
_entry.id   AF-A0A428NBM5-F1
#
_cell.length_a   1.000
_cell.length_b   1.000
_cell.length_c   1.000
_cell.angle_alpha   90.00
_cell.angle_beta   90.00
_cell.angle_gamma   90.00
#
_symmetry.space_group_name_H-M   'P 1'
#
loop_
_entity.id
_entity.type
_entity.pdbx_description
1 polymer ?
#
loop_
_entity_poly.entity_id
_entity_poly.type
_entity_poly.pdbx_seq_one_letter_code
_entity_poly.pdbx_strand_id
1 'polypeptide(L)'
;MYFVATSLKLHISPTNSKLPSSITWGARSSDENGYRKYLWDRLAQLENKVDFVGMGYDNRRMSDPDHEGHRGKVIDEISTLSSVGISAAPNFVLLHAGTNDMNKPVDPEGAPARLKNLINKILKVSPKAVVLVCQLVPSTKLQTTQPRIKAFNDAIPSLVEELKNEGKRVIMVPMNDALELSDIDDDLHPNDEGYEKMAVEFTKAILLASSMNWISEPGTPVTPTGSSSADRCKSTPWWYSAGTIATGAKVATSDSSFHQRWSRMGPVHDGDCPRDRIHFMDLDGDGFKDLACVEADTGKSKVMMNIPDGNGKGGMNWRKAETMASGKKSRLGAGVRFADLNGDGRDDYIYVHLITGDVSAWINRGKGEGDAPWQWQSIGVIAEAIGATQKNLQFVDLNGEVGHLGGDRRADLCLVNQESGEVKAWINNGAGIMPDWYRLDTIATGASKAANDSVILADFTGEGRADYMMVGADAKVVGFINRLQEETIAPKWSLPVVVAEGPGETNRESIRLADVTGDGKADYLRMGKDGKFEVWENVGRGGKYQAGEGVFLCDLDGDGASDYFWIDHEGSGWAYLNKGRGSNAWDDLGQIMKNNPHPRESIRMARLTKSGRADYIVVYDDIGQAWFWKNLGPNLNKDGLDDYIYMNNDGATVWWENLGTIPITWGPATLVADGPEGVIPQDVHFADTNGDGLLDYFVVGRVTGKTRTWHNLGFRKEDGSIRWNTPLSFADRTKSTGSAIKIADMTGDGRADYMSMDPENGRLEFWHNRCWPLDESSDGGSSGGSDQGSWKDINCEHPSVVNYTSPAADRWKNIRCDEAWEDALDNWMSMSDTGLGFSAIISGYFKMNEGKNCGNMVEENNCYETKMCDERHGGAAPFLVMNSPVSLSQTLWNMINLFGDAGEAIKGDIGLFAKTFASPDREDGVGLYVILDIVAMGYAGILAPFWSRWAQKVNWSKRNPNDFNTAKDIINDETYQAITIAKDLITLESKDLEISAIMRAWTGGMKSYATRMFNGSEASNKQLSKLIASGKLIDPPAQLGNATNIDLELKKTLYGMMVPMAWRVAGRDLNPLILDSGLSCKDAPNDKYITNVLSEDTRKKRLICDKGKNRGYYLV
;
A
#
# COMPACT_ATOMS: atom_id res chain seq x y z
N MET A 1 -45.80 -8.57 1.61
CA MET A 1 -46.58 -8.71 0.37
C MET A 1 -46.06 -9.84 -0.51
N TYR A 2 -46.95 -10.60 -1.15
CA TYR A 2 -46.75 -11.67 -2.15
C TYR A 2 -48.01 -11.63 -3.10
N PHE A 3 -47.96 -11.80 -4.44
CA PHE A 3 -49.03 -11.37 -5.43
C PHE A 3 -49.44 -12.32 -6.61
N VAL A 4 -50.60 -12.07 -7.23
CA VAL A 4 -51.27 -12.63 -8.47
C VAL A 4 -52.24 -11.53 -9.00
N ALA A 5 -52.77 -11.40 -10.23
CA ALA A 5 -52.59 -11.96 -11.60
C ALA A 5 -53.39 -11.05 -12.57
N THR A 6 -53.30 -11.01 -13.92
CA THR A 6 -52.62 -11.82 -14.95
C THR A 6 -52.08 -10.88 -16.06
N SER A 7 -50.99 -11.26 -16.74
CA SER A 7 -50.27 -10.49 -17.77
C SER A 7 -49.59 -9.20 -17.25
N LEU A 8 -48.34 -9.00 -17.69
CA LEU A 8 -47.36 -8.10 -17.05
C LEU A 8 -47.08 -8.45 -15.57
N LYS A 9 -46.19 -7.67 -14.93
CA LYS A 9 -45.53 -8.02 -13.66
C LYS A 9 -46.34 -7.61 -12.44
N LEU A 10 -46.24 -8.43 -11.41
CA LEU A 10 -46.70 -8.09 -10.07
C LEU A 10 -45.45 -7.97 -9.20
N HIS A 11 -45.18 -6.76 -8.70
CA HIS A 11 -43.90 -6.32 -8.13
C HIS A 11 -44.09 -5.81 -6.70
N ILE A 12 -43.33 -6.37 -5.75
CA ILE A 12 -43.98 -6.83 -4.54
C ILE A 12 -43.26 -6.47 -3.23
N SER A 13 -43.71 -5.39 -2.57
CA SER A 13 -43.14 -4.96 -1.29
C SER A 13 -43.96 -5.36 -0.07
N PRO A 14 -43.42 -6.23 0.79
CA PRO A 14 -43.60 -6.19 2.24
C PRO A 14 -42.99 -4.87 2.90
N THR A 15 -42.20 -4.91 4.00
CA THR A 15 -41.41 -3.83 4.71
C THR A 15 -40.06 -4.29 5.41
N ASN A 16 -38.80 -4.00 4.98
CA ASN A 16 -37.49 -4.49 5.54
C ASN A 16 -36.42 -3.42 5.78
N SER A 17 -35.75 -3.64 6.90
CA SER A 17 -34.31 -3.64 7.10
C SER A 17 -34.08 -4.38 8.43
N LYS A 18 -32.89 -4.97 8.60
CA LYS A 18 -32.62 -6.17 9.41
C LYS A 18 -33.31 -6.29 10.77
N LEU A 19 -33.49 -7.56 11.17
CA LEU A 19 -34.60 -8.10 11.99
C LEU A 19 -35.89 -8.04 11.19
N PRO A 20 -36.41 -9.14 10.60
CA PRO A 20 -37.71 -9.21 9.94
C PRO A 20 -38.88 -9.90 10.70
N SER A 21 -40.12 -9.39 10.53
CA SER A 21 -41.33 -9.73 11.32
C SER A 21 -41.46 -11.23 11.29
N SER A 22 -41.37 -11.90 12.43
CA SER A 22 -40.90 -13.29 12.40
C SER A 22 -41.86 -14.23 11.66
N ILE A 23 -43.13 -13.85 11.55
CA ILE A 23 -44.18 -14.47 10.74
C ILE A 23 -43.95 -14.26 9.22
N THR A 24 -43.51 -13.07 8.81
CA THR A 24 -43.09 -12.77 7.42
C THR A 24 -41.69 -13.29 7.10
N TRP A 25 -40.80 -13.43 8.09
CA TRP A 25 -39.50 -14.07 7.91
C TRP A 25 -39.67 -15.55 7.54
N GLY A 26 -40.33 -16.29 8.44
CA GLY A 26 -40.34 -17.75 8.49
C GLY A 26 -39.82 -18.32 9.83
N ALA A 27 -39.88 -17.56 10.92
CA ALA A 27 -39.48 -18.09 12.23
C ALA A 27 -40.32 -19.33 12.56
N ARG A 28 -39.66 -20.41 12.93
CA ARG A 28 -40.26 -21.72 13.21
C ARG A 28 -40.79 -22.50 12.01
N SER A 29 -40.65 -22.00 10.77
CA SER A 29 -40.79 -22.88 9.60
C SER A 29 -39.51 -23.68 9.41
N SER A 30 -39.63 -24.93 8.94
CA SER A 30 -38.48 -25.85 8.76
C SER A 30 -37.51 -25.39 7.67
N ASP A 31 -37.98 -24.51 6.78
CA ASP A 31 -37.22 -23.89 5.70
C ASP A 31 -36.77 -22.44 5.97
N GLU A 32 -37.25 -21.82 7.05
CA GLU A 32 -37.17 -20.39 7.40
C GLU A 32 -37.77 -19.40 6.38
N ASN A 33 -38.63 -19.84 5.45
CA ASN A 33 -39.36 -18.96 4.53
C ASN A 33 -40.76 -18.55 5.03
N GLY A 34 -41.38 -19.36 5.89
CA GLY A 34 -42.76 -19.16 6.34
C GLY A 34 -43.79 -19.18 5.20
N TYR A 35 -44.85 -18.36 5.32
CA TYR A 35 -45.94 -18.34 4.34
C TYR A 35 -45.49 -17.95 2.92
N ARG A 36 -44.32 -17.31 2.81
CA ARG A 36 -43.74 -16.78 1.57
C ARG A 36 -43.58 -17.86 0.50
N LYS A 37 -43.01 -19.01 0.87
CA LYS A 37 -42.76 -20.10 -0.08
C LYS A 37 -44.07 -20.75 -0.57
N TYR A 38 -44.94 -21.16 0.35
CA TYR A 38 -46.25 -21.73 0.02
C TYR A 38 -47.07 -20.80 -0.88
N LEU A 39 -46.94 -19.50 -0.66
CA LEU A 39 -47.60 -18.49 -1.48
C LEU A 39 -46.94 -18.41 -2.86
N TRP A 40 -45.63 -18.22 -2.99
CA TRP A 40 -44.92 -18.28 -4.29
C TRP A 40 -45.31 -19.52 -5.11
N ASP A 41 -45.28 -20.71 -4.51
CA ASP A 41 -45.64 -21.96 -5.19
C ASP A 41 -47.08 -21.93 -5.75
N ARG A 42 -48.04 -21.41 -4.96
CA ARG A 42 -49.47 -21.25 -5.35
C ARG A 42 -49.68 -20.18 -6.41
N LEU A 43 -48.90 -19.11 -6.40
CA LEU A 43 -48.97 -17.99 -7.35
C LEU A 43 -48.34 -18.36 -8.70
N ALA A 44 -47.25 -19.13 -8.67
CA ALA A 44 -46.59 -19.70 -9.85
C ALA A 44 -47.46 -20.75 -10.55
N GLN A 45 -48.22 -21.58 -9.80
CA GLN A 45 -49.22 -22.51 -10.35
C GLN A 45 -50.34 -21.81 -11.14
N LEU A 46 -50.54 -20.51 -10.95
CA LEU A 46 -51.51 -19.69 -11.69
C LEU A 46 -50.88 -18.99 -12.92
N GLU A 47 -49.66 -19.37 -13.31
CA GLU A 47 -48.87 -18.86 -14.46
C GLU A 47 -48.39 -17.39 -14.34
N ASN A 48 -48.18 -16.89 -13.13
CA ASN A 48 -47.89 -15.45 -12.92
C ASN A 48 -46.41 -15.09 -12.80
N LYS A 49 -46.12 -13.84 -13.17
CA LYS A 49 -44.81 -13.23 -13.00
C LYS A 49 -44.80 -12.40 -11.73
N VAL A 50 -44.22 -13.02 -10.72
CA VAL A 50 -44.17 -12.62 -9.31
C VAL A 50 -42.73 -12.19 -9.02
N ASP A 51 -42.53 -11.11 -8.26
CA ASP A 51 -41.27 -10.34 -8.18
C ASP A 51 -41.21 -9.62 -6.81
N PHE A 52 -40.68 -10.27 -5.78
CA PHE A 52 -40.57 -9.70 -4.42
C PHE A 52 -39.43 -8.70 -4.29
N VAL A 53 -39.60 -7.71 -3.42
CA VAL A 53 -38.62 -6.64 -3.20
C VAL A 53 -38.49 -6.25 -1.75
N GLY A 54 -37.25 -6.04 -1.33
CA GLY A 54 -36.91 -5.40 -0.06
C GLY A 54 -35.44 -5.52 0.36
N MET A 55 -35.06 -4.82 1.45
CA MET A 55 -33.67 -4.84 1.97
C MET A 55 -33.30 -6.13 2.74
N GLY A 56 -34.17 -7.14 2.75
CA GLY A 56 -33.96 -8.35 3.54
C GLY A 56 -34.07 -9.61 2.71
N TYR A 57 -33.02 -10.40 2.86
CA TYR A 57 -32.69 -11.56 2.08
C TYR A 57 -32.18 -12.59 3.07
N ASP A 58 -32.88 -13.70 3.17
CA ASP A 58 -32.55 -14.81 4.06
C ASP A 58 -32.55 -16.10 3.22
N ASN A 59 -31.71 -17.05 3.61
CA ASN A 59 -31.43 -18.38 3.04
C ASN A 59 -32.01 -18.74 1.63
N ARG A 60 -31.12 -19.16 0.70
CA ARG A 60 -31.41 -19.49 -0.72
C ARG A 60 -32.30 -20.75 -0.97
N ARG A 61 -33.40 -20.93 -0.22
CA ARG A 61 -34.30 -22.09 -0.25
C ARG A 61 -35.60 -21.87 -1.03
N MET A 62 -35.91 -20.63 -1.40
CA MET A 62 -36.98 -20.30 -2.35
C MET A 62 -36.46 -19.46 -3.52
N SER A 63 -37.16 -19.50 -4.66
CA SER A 63 -36.70 -18.94 -5.94
C SER A 63 -36.58 -17.42 -5.95
N ASP A 64 -37.36 -16.76 -5.10
CA ASP A 64 -37.39 -15.31 -4.92
C ASP A 64 -37.47 -15.08 -3.39
N PRO A 65 -36.32 -14.96 -2.71
CA PRO A 65 -36.24 -14.88 -1.26
C PRO A 65 -36.46 -13.45 -0.74
N ASP A 66 -36.52 -12.46 -1.63
CA ASP A 66 -36.62 -11.05 -1.26
C ASP A 66 -37.87 -10.81 -0.44
N HIS A 67 -37.68 -10.19 0.71
CA HIS A 67 -38.81 -9.85 1.55
C HIS A 67 -38.48 -8.66 2.43
N GLU A 68 -39.53 -8.26 3.12
CA GLU A 68 -39.64 -6.93 3.69
C GLU A 68 -40.44 -7.25 5.02
N GLY A 69 -39.72 -7.72 6.05
CA GLY A 69 -40.28 -7.85 7.41
C GLY A 69 -39.57 -6.92 8.40
N HIS A 70 -40.19 -6.65 9.57
CA HIS A 70 -39.44 -6.17 10.76
C HIS A 70 -39.68 -6.94 12.11
N ARG A 71 -38.65 -7.60 12.70
CA ARG A 71 -38.74 -8.61 13.81
C ARG A 71 -38.76 -7.93 15.15
N GLY A 72 -39.74 -8.28 15.99
CA GLY A 72 -39.90 -7.62 17.29
C GLY A 72 -40.22 -6.12 17.17
N LYS A 73 -40.38 -5.58 15.96
CA LYS A 73 -40.59 -4.16 15.66
C LYS A 73 -42.08 -3.81 15.63
N VAL A 74 -42.42 -2.62 16.10
CA VAL A 74 -43.80 -2.10 16.14
C VAL A 74 -44.16 -1.32 14.86
N ILE A 75 -45.42 -0.95 14.68
CA ILE A 75 -45.92 -0.36 13.41
C ILE A 75 -45.17 0.92 12.98
N ASP A 76 -44.74 1.79 13.90
CA ASP A 76 -43.96 2.99 13.54
C ASP A 76 -42.49 2.69 13.18
N GLU A 77 -41.88 1.70 13.83
CA GLU A 77 -40.54 1.22 13.46
C GLU A 77 -40.57 0.59 12.07
N ILE A 78 -41.60 -0.23 11.80
CA ILE A 78 -41.91 -0.77 10.47
C ILE A 78 -42.01 0.40 9.48
N SER A 79 -42.91 1.35 9.74
CA SER A 79 -43.15 2.51 8.85
C SER A 79 -41.87 3.31 8.55
N THR A 80 -40.98 3.45 9.53
CA THR A 80 -39.69 4.13 9.36
C THR A 80 -38.73 3.34 8.47
N LEU A 81 -38.58 2.04 8.77
CA LEU A 81 -37.56 1.17 8.18
C LEU A 81 -37.93 0.62 6.79
N SER A 82 -39.18 0.78 6.34
CA SER A 82 -39.72 0.35 5.03
C SER A 82 -39.25 1.17 3.81
N SER A 83 -38.11 1.88 3.88
CA SER A 83 -37.81 2.95 2.92
C SER A 83 -37.63 2.44 1.49
N VAL A 84 -36.91 1.33 1.29
CA VAL A 84 -36.68 0.71 -0.01
C VAL A 84 -37.95 0.07 -0.56
N GLY A 85 -38.68 -0.72 0.23
CA GLY A 85 -39.91 -1.36 -0.24
C GLY A 85 -41.01 -0.38 -0.64
N ILE A 86 -41.18 0.72 0.11
CA ILE A 86 -42.08 1.81 -0.29
C ILE A 86 -41.58 2.50 -1.58
N SER A 87 -40.27 2.71 -1.71
CA SER A 87 -39.65 3.36 -2.88
C SER A 87 -39.64 2.49 -4.14
N ALA A 88 -39.71 1.16 -4.00
CA ALA A 88 -39.86 0.21 -5.11
C ALA A 88 -41.21 0.30 -5.86
N ALA A 89 -42.11 1.18 -5.40
CA ALA A 89 -43.38 1.50 -6.06
C ALA A 89 -44.27 0.28 -6.39
N PRO A 90 -44.51 -0.65 -5.43
CA PRO A 90 -45.24 -1.89 -5.65
C PRO A 90 -46.70 -1.68 -6.07
N ASN A 91 -47.31 -2.65 -6.76
CA ASN A 91 -48.73 -2.65 -7.12
C ASN A 91 -49.71 -3.25 -6.07
N PHE A 92 -49.24 -3.80 -4.94
CA PHE A 92 -50.02 -4.26 -3.76
C PHE A 92 -49.09 -4.24 -2.51
N VAL A 93 -49.64 -4.23 -1.26
CA VAL A 93 -48.87 -4.46 0.02
C VAL A 93 -49.61 -5.43 1.00
N LEU A 94 -49.14 -6.67 1.24
CA LEU A 94 -49.64 -7.57 2.31
C LEU A 94 -49.03 -7.02 3.59
N LEU A 95 -49.86 -6.48 4.48
CA LEU A 95 -49.43 -5.75 5.67
C LEU A 95 -49.85 -6.53 6.92
N HIS A 96 -48.92 -7.33 7.45
CA HIS A 96 -49.08 -8.06 8.71
C HIS A 96 -48.25 -7.40 9.82
N ALA A 97 -48.75 -6.28 10.33
CA ALA A 97 -48.07 -5.42 11.31
C ALA A 97 -48.95 -5.18 12.53
N GLY A 98 -48.38 -5.35 13.74
CA GLY A 98 -49.10 -5.16 15.01
C GLY A 98 -48.83 -6.22 16.09
N THR A 99 -48.35 -7.43 15.74
CA THR A 99 -48.10 -8.52 16.71
C THR A 99 -47.16 -8.09 17.85
N ASN A 100 -46.17 -7.25 17.55
CA ASN A 100 -45.23 -6.75 18.55
C ASN A 100 -45.82 -5.64 19.41
N ASP A 101 -46.65 -4.75 18.85
CA ASP A 101 -47.43 -3.74 19.56
C ASP A 101 -48.31 -4.43 20.64
N MET A 102 -48.93 -5.56 20.32
CA MET A 102 -49.76 -6.35 21.25
C MET A 102 -48.96 -7.14 22.30
N ASN A 103 -47.83 -7.75 21.91
CA ASN A 103 -47.00 -8.59 22.79
C ASN A 103 -46.07 -7.78 23.72
N LYS A 104 -45.63 -6.58 23.30
CA LYS A 104 -44.79 -5.65 24.09
C LYS A 104 -45.57 -4.47 24.69
N PRO A 105 -46.89 -4.61 24.90
CA PRO A 105 -47.92 -3.54 24.96
C PRO A 105 -47.48 -2.11 24.58
N VAL A 106 -46.98 -1.92 23.36
CA VAL A 106 -46.58 -0.59 22.85
C VAL A 106 -47.82 0.06 22.23
N ASP A 107 -48.51 0.87 23.03
CA ASP A 107 -49.78 1.55 22.68
C ASP A 107 -50.72 0.70 21.80
N PRO A 108 -51.36 -0.35 22.35
CA PRO A 108 -52.27 -1.19 21.59
C PRO A 108 -53.51 -0.46 21.04
N GLU A 109 -53.91 0.66 21.67
CA GLU A 109 -55.12 1.41 21.32
C GLU A 109 -54.89 2.34 20.12
N GLY A 110 -53.73 3.01 20.04
CA GLY A 110 -53.34 3.82 18.87
C GLY A 110 -52.79 2.99 17.69
N ALA A 111 -52.56 1.70 17.86
CA ALA A 111 -51.99 0.82 16.82
C ALA A 111 -52.78 0.82 15.48
N PRO A 112 -54.12 0.81 15.43
CA PRO A 112 -54.86 0.92 14.17
C PRO A 112 -54.66 2.27 13.45
N ALA A 113 -54.44 3.37 14.19
CA ALA A 113 -54.15 4.67 13.61
C ALA A 113 -52.72 4.73 13.01
N ARG A 114 -51.73 4.11 13.68
CA ARG A 114 -50.39 3.89 13.08
C ARG A 114 -50.48 3.08 11.80
N LEU A 115 -51.31 2.02 11.80
CA LEU A 115 -51.54 1.19 10.62
C LEU A 115 -52.13 2.01 9.46
N LYS A 116 -53.13 2.86 9.73
CA LYS A 116 -53.67 3.81 8.73
C LYS A 116 -52.57 4.73 8.16
N ASN A 117 -51.70 5.27 9.00
CA ASN A 117 -50.61 6.16 8.58
C ASN A 117 -49.58 5.44 7.71
N LEU A 118 -49.24 4.18 8.01
CA LEU A 118 -48.37 3.36 7.18
C LEU A 118 -49.01 3.06 5.80
N ILE A 119 -50.30 2.66 5.78
CA ILE A 119 -51.05 2.45 4.53
C ILE A 119 -51.07 3.73 3.68
N ASN A 120 -51.25 4.89 4.32
CA ASN A 120 -51.20 6.19 3.64
C ASN A 120 -49.79 6.54 3.11
N LYS A 121 -48.72 6.17 3.83
CA LYS A 121 -47.33 6.37 3.39
C LYS A 121 -47.01 5.54 2.14
N ILE A 122 -47.40 4.26 2.15
CA ILE A 122 -47.32 3.33 1.00
C ILE A 122 -48.07 3.92 -0.20
N LEU A 123 -49.35 4.26 -0.03
CA LEU A 123 -50.20 4.75 -1.12
C LEU A 123 -49.85 6.16 -1.61
N LYS A 124 -48.97 6.89 -0.91
CA LYS A 124 -48.40 8.15 -1.42
C LYS A 124 -47.37 7.90 -2.54
N VAL A 125 -46.61 6.81 -2.47
CA VAL A 125 -45.62 6.43 -3.49
C VAL A 125 -46.22 5.49 -4.53
N SER A 126 -47.13 4.59 -4.12
CA SER A 126 -47.94 3.76 -5.02
C SER A 126 -49.45 4.07 -4.95
N PRO A 127 -49.95 5.18 -5.53
CA PRO A 127 -51.38 5.53 -5.49
C PRO A 127 -52.35 4.50 -6.08
N LYS A 128 -51.85 3.53 -6.85
CA LYS A 128 -52.64 2.46 -7.47
C LYS A 128 -52.54 1.11 -6.73
N ALA A 129 -51.75 1.00 -5.66
CA ALA A 129 -51.48 -0.29 -5.03
C ALA A 129 -52.70 -0.87 -4.30
N VAL A 130 -52.87 -2.20 -4.34
CA VAL A 130 -53.88 -2.90 -3.54
C VAL A 130 -53.30 -3.37 -2.19
N VAL A 131 -53.59 -2.66 -1.11
CA VAL A 131 -53.06 -3.02 0.22
C VAL A 131 -53.94 -4.11 0.85
N LEU A 132 -53.36 -5.28 1.10
CA LEU A 132 -54.02 -6.42 1.75
C LEU A 132 -53.65 -6.41 3.25
N VAL A 133 -54.52 -5.80 4.07
CA VAL A 133 -54.29 -5.57 5.50
C VAL A 133 -54.68 -6.82 6.28
N CYS A 134 -53.75 -7.39 7.04
CA CYS A 134 -54.00 -8.61 7.79
C CYS A 134 -54.58 -8.29 9.16
N GLN A 135 -55.57 -9.07 9.59
CA GLN A 135 -55.68 -9.37 11.01
C GLN A 135 -54.42 -10.14 11.46
N LEU A 136 -54.06 -10.04 12.73
CA LEU A 136 -52.94 -10.76 13.33
C LEU A 136 -53.35 -12.21 13.61
N VAL A 137 -52.43 -13.16 13.42
CA VAL A 137 -52.58 -14.58 13.85
C VAL A 137 -52.84 -14.69 15.37
N PRO A 138 -53.45 -15.78 15.87
CA PRO A 138 -53.64 -15.99 17.29
C PRO A 138 -52.32 -16.21 18.06
N SER A 139 -52.36 -16.03 19.38
CA SER A 139 -51.25 -16.28 20.30
C SER A 139 -51.67 -17.21 21.43
N THR A 140 -50.80 -18.15 21.78
CA THR A 140 -50.99 -19.08 22.92
C THR A 140 -50.93 -18.36 24.28
N LYS A 141 -50.51 -17.09 24.33
CA LYS A 141 -50.58 -16.19 25.51
C LYS A 141 -52.00 -15.67 25.76
N LEU A 142 -52.91 -16.59 26.08
CA LEU A 142 -54.35 -16.36 26.26
C LEU A 142 -54.70 -15.25 27.27
N GLN A 143 -53.87 -15.05 28.31
CA GLN A 143 -54.14 -14.11 29.40
C GLN A 143 -53.55 -12.69 29.18
N THR A 144 -52.71 -12.48 28.16
CA THR A 144 -51.96 -11.21 28.01
C THR A 144 -51.92 -10.66 26.59
N THR A 145 -51.57 -11.48 25.61
CA THR A 145 -51.37 -11.02 24.22
C THR A 145 -52.63 -11.24 23.38
N GLN A 146 -53.27 -12.40 23.52
CA GLN A 146 -54.48 -12.75 22.76
C GLN A 146 -55.65 -11.76 22.94
N PRO A 147 -55.94 -11.21 24.14
CA PRO A 147 -57.02 -10.23 24.29
C PRO A 147 -56.75 -8.92 23.54
N ARG A 148 -55.48 -8.51 23.44
CA ARG A 148 -55.07 -7.31 22.70
C ARG A 148 -55.09 -7.54 21.18
N ILE A 149 -54.59 -8.71 20.74
CA ILE A 149 -54.74 -9.18 19.35
C ILE A 149 -56.21 -9.12 18.92
N LYS A 150 -57.15 -9.60 19.77
CA LYS A 150 -58.58 -9.50 19.47
C LYS A 150 -59.02 -8.04 19.30
N ALA A 151 -58.73 -7.16 20.27
CA ALA A 151 -59.15 -5.75 20.23
C ALA A 151 -58.59 -5.00 18.99
N PHE A 152 -57.36 -5.31 18.58
CA PHE A 152 -56.77 -4.77 17.36
C PHE A 152 -57.45 -5.33 16.10
N ASN A 153 -57.68 -6.64 16.05
CA ASN A 153 -58.34 -7.31 14.92
C ASN A 153 -59.81 -6.90 14.74
N ASP A 154 -60.51 -6.55 15.83
CA ASP A 154 -61.87 -6.02 15.83
C ASP A 154 -61.96 -4.64 15.16
N ALA A 155 -60.85 -3.86 15.14
CA ALA A 155 -60.81 -2.49 14.58
C ALA A 155 -60.50 -2.45 13.07
N ILE A 156 -59.87 -3.49 12.52
CA ILE A 156 -59.43 -3.52 11.12
C ILE A 156 -60.58 -3.44 10.10
N PRO A 157 -61.77 -4.07 10.28
CA PRO A 157 -62.88 -3.96 9.33
C PRO A 157 -63.28 -2.50 9.04
N SER A 158 -63.46 -1.69 10.08
CA SER A 158 -63.85 -0.28 9.94
C SER A 158 -62.74 0.58 9.34
N LEU A 159 -61.46 0.31 9.69
CA LEU A 159 -60.31 0.96 9.06
C LEU A 159 -60.23 0.69 7.54
N VAL A 160 -60.48 -0.55 7.13
CA VAL A 160 -60.48 -0.93 5.71
C VAL A 160 -61.69 -0.34 4.96
N GLU A 161 -62.86 -0.25 5.60
CA GLU A 161 -64.03 0.42 5.04
C GLU A 161 -63.82 1.93 4.88
N GLU A 162 -63.24 2.60 5.88
CA GLU A 162 -62.89 4.01 5.83
C GLU A 162 -61.92 4.31 4.66
N LEU A 163 -60.84 3.52 4.53
CA LEU A 163 -59.87 3.67 3.44
C LEU A 163 -60.49 3.41 2.06
N LYS A 164 -61.43 2.47 1.94
CA LYS A 164 -62.20 2.25 0.69
C LYS A 164 -63.09 3.45 0.35
N ASN A 165 -63.72 4.08 1.35
CA ASN A 165 -64.53 5.29 1.16
C ASN A 165 -63.67 6.51 0.80
N GLU A 166 -62.39 6.54 1.22
CA GLU A 166 -61.35 7.46 0.73
C GLU A 166 -60.86 7.12 -0.71
N GLY A 167 -61.46 6.13 -1.38
CA GLY A 167 -61.14 5.73 -2.75
C GLY A 167 -59.92 4.81 -2.90
N LYS A 168 -59.36 4.31 -1.80
CA LYS A 168 -58.13 3.51 -1.79
C LYS A 168 -58.43 2.02 -2.00
N ARG A 169 -57.56 1.36 -2.78
CA ARG A 169 -57.61 -0.08 -3.03
C ARG A 169 -57.08 -0.82 -1.79
N VAL A 170 -57.96 -1.13 -0.84
CA VAL A 170 -57.60 -1.84 0.40
C VAL A 170 -58.55 -3.01 0.63
N ILE A 171 -58.04 -4.16 1.07
CA ILE A 171 -58.82 -5.38 1.38
C ILE A 171 -58.31 -5.97 2.69
N MET A 172 -59.19 -6.56 3.50
CA MET A 172 -58.83 -7.25 4.75
C MET A 172 -58.52 -8.72 4.49
N VAL A 173 -57.53 -9.29 5.21
CA VAL A 173 -57.19 -10.72 5.19
C VAL A 173 -57.42 -11.32 6.59
N PRO A 174 -58.31 -12.32 6.76
CA PRO A 174 -58.79 -12.78 8.07
C PRO A 174 -57.88 -13.86 8.71
N MET A 175 -56.63 -13.52 8.98
CA MET A 175 -55.64 -14.49 9.49
C MET A 175 -55.89 -15.01 10.92
N ASN A 176 -56.77 -14.36 11.70
CA ASN A 176 -57.07 -14.82 13.06
C ASN A 176 -58.01 -16.03 13.06
N ASP A 177 -58.99 -16.06 12.15
CA ASP A 177 -59.98 -17.13 12.02
C ASP A 177 -59.44 -18.32 11.19
N ALA A 178 -58.35 -18.13 10.46
CA ALA A 178 -57.76 -19.13 9.55
C ALA A 178 -56.70 -20.04 10.21
N LEU A 179 -56.25 -19.71 11.43
CA LEU A 179 -55.25 -20.48 12.19
C LEU A 179 -55.81 -20.87 13.56
N GLU A 180 -55.50 -22.10 13.99
CA GLU A 180 -55.81 -22.63 15.31
C GLU A 180 -54.60 -22.50 16.26
N LEU A 181 -54.81 -22.70 17.57
CA LEU A 181 -53.71 -22.61 18.56
C LEU A 181 -52.64 -23.71 18.39
N SER A 182 -52.98 -24.82 17.71
CA SER A 182 -52.03 -25.87 17.32
C SER A 182 -51.15 -25.50 16.12
N ASP A 183 -51.50 -24.44 15.40
CA ASP A 183 -50.73 -23.94 14.24
C ASP A 183 -49.57 -23.04 14.67
N ILE A 184 -49.37 -22.82 15.98
CA ILE A 184 -48.38 -21.93 16.59
C ILE A 184 -47.30 -22.76 17.31
N ASP A 185 -46.05 -22.65 16.88
CA ASP A 185 -44.91 -23.42 17.43
C ASP A 185 -44.45 -22.93 18.81
N ASP A 186 -44.59 -21.62 19.07
CA ASP A 186 -44.21 -21.01 20.36
C ASP A 186 -45.33 -20.16 20.99
N ASP A 187 -45.06 -18.88 21.22
CA ASP A 187 -46.02 -17.92 21.75
C ASP A 187 -46.75 -17.15 20.64
N LEU A 188 -46.11 -16.98 19.47
CA LEU A 188 -46.44 -15.93 18.49
C LEU A 188 -46.20 -16.34 17.02
N HIS A 189 -45.44 -17.40 16.77
CA HIS A 189 -45.01 -17.78 15.42
C HIS A 189 -45.71 -19.05 14.94
N PRO A 190 -46.30 -19.04 13.73
CA PRO A 190 -46.82 -20.26 13.13
C PRO A 190 -45.75 -21.34 12.94
N ASN A 191 -46.19 -22.60 12.89
CA ASN A 191 -45.44 -23.71 12.32
C ASN A 191 -45.67 -23.79 10.79
N ASP A 192 -45.06 -24.77 10.12
CA ASP A 192 -45.21 -25.00 8.67
C ASP A 192 -46.68 -25.07 8.21
N GLU A 193 -47.55 -25.76 8.96
CA GLU A 193 -48.98 -25.91 8.63
C GLU A 193 -49.74 -24.57 8.77
N GLY A 194 -49.45 -23.80 9.81
CA GLY A 194 -49.98 -22.45 10.00
C GLY A 194 -49.51 -21.47 8.92
N TYR A 195 -48.26 -21.59 8.47
CA TYR A 195 -47.73 -20.79 7.36
C TYR A 195 -48.39 -21.12 6.01
N GLU A 196 -48.69 -22.40 5.73
CA GLU A 196 -49.48 -22.74 4.56
C GLU A 196 -50.90 -22.17 4.62
N LYS A 197 -51.56 -22.23 5.78
CA LYS A 197 -52.89 -21.62 6.01
C LYS A 197 -52.88 -20.11 5.72
N MET A 198 -51.86 -19.37 6.17
CA MET A 198 -51.68 -17.96 5.83
C MET A 198 -51.56 -17.72 4.30
N ALA A 199 -50.80 -18.57 3.59
CA ALA A 199 -50.66 -18.47 2.14
C ALA A 199 -52.00 -18.66 1.40
N VAL A 200 -52.88 -19.53 1.90
CA VAL A 200 -54.22 -19.75 1.33
C VAL A 200 -55.08 -18.48 1.44
N GLU A 201 -55.15 -17.83 2.60
CA GLU A 201 -55.94 -16.59 2.75
C GLU A 201 -55.40 -15.44 1.93
N PHE A 202 -54.06 -15.32 1.82
CA PHE A 202 -53.46 -14.36 0.90
C PHE A 202 -53.85 -14.64 -0.55
N THR A 203 -53.80 -15.89 -1.02
CA THR A 203 -54.23 -16.27 -2.37
C THR A 203 -55.70 -15.86 -2.63
N LYS A 204 -56.60 -16.09 -1.65
CA LYS A 204 -58.02 -15.67 -1.75
C LYS A 204 -58.18 -14.15 -1.87
N ALA A 205 -57.52 -13.38 -1.02
CA ALA A 205 -57.61 -11.92 -1.01
C ALA A 205 -57.03 -11.29 -2.31
N ILE A 206 -56.02 -11.94 -2.89
CA ILE A 206 -55.43 -11.55 -4.17
C ILE A 206 -56.38 -11.83 -5.35
N LEU A 207 -57.01 -13.01 -5.39
CA LEU A 207 -58.04 -13.34 -6.40
C LEU A 207 -59.26 -12.40 -6.30
N LEU A 208 -59.60 -11.93 -5.10
CA LEU A 208 -60.62 -10.91 -4.90
C LEU A 208 -60.23 -9.56 -5.53
N ALA A 209 -58.98 -9.12 -5.39
CA ALA A 209 -58.47 -7.91 -6.06
C ALA A 209 -58.51 -8.03 -7.60
N SER A 210 -58.23 -9.23 -8.13
CA SER A 210 -58.35 -9.54 -9.55
C SER A 210 -59.79 -9.42 -10.06
N SER A 211 -60.76 -10.02 -9.35
CA SER A 211 -62.19 -9.94 -9.73
C SER A 211 -62.79 -8.53 -9.64
N MET A 212 -62.19 -7.65 -8.83
CA MET A 212 -62.54 -6.22 -8.76
C MET A 212 -61.88 -5.36 -9.86
N ASN A 213 -61.03 -5.95 -10.72
CA ASN A 213 -60.18 -5.24 -11.69
C ASN A 213 -59.36 -4.11 -11.04
N TRP A 214 -58.87 -4.35 -9.82
CA TRP A 214 -58.03 -3.42 -9.05
C TRP A 214 -56.53 -3.61 -9.33
N ILE A 215 -56.17 -4.66 -10.05
CA ILE A 215 -54.79 -4.96 -10.43
C ILE A 215 -54.39 -4.04 -11.59
N SER A 216 -53.17 -3.52 -11.52
CA SER A 216 -52.53 -2.69 -12.54
C SER A 216 -51.02 -2.85 -12.42
N GLU A 217 -50.27 -2.39 -13.41
CA GLU A 217 -48.80 -2.28 -13.35
C GLU A 217 -48.28 -1.67 -12.04
N PRO A 218 -47.06 -2.03 -11.60
CA PRO A 218 -46.35 -1.27 -10.58
C PRO A 218 -46.12 0.18 -11.01
N GLY A 219 -45.82 1.03 -10.02
CA GLY A 219 -45.31 2.37 -10.30
C GLY A 219 -43.86 2.31 -10.78
N THR A 220 -43.34 3.46 -11.20
CA THR A 220 -41.90 3.63 -11.43
C THR A 220 -41.21 3.64 -10.06
N PRO A 221 -40.22 2.77 -9.79
CA PRO A 221 -39.40 2.87 -8.60
C PRO A 221 -38.76 4.25 -8.51
N VAL A 222 -38.80 4.86 -7.33
CA VAL A 222 -38.06 6.09 -7.02
C VAL A 222 -36.80 5.72 -6.27
N THR A 223 -35.71 6.47 -6.47
CA THR A 223 -34.51 6.30 -5.64
C THR A 223 -34.91 6.53 -4.17
N PRO A 224 -34.65 5.58 -3.25
CA PRO A 224 -34.76 5.86 -1.82
C PRO A 224 -33.85 7.05 -1.50
N THR A 225 -34.28 7.96 -0.63
CA THR A 225 -33.45 9.13 -0.26
C THR A 225 -32.24 8.69 0.57
N GLY A 226 -31.15 8.33 -0.13
CA GLY A 226 -29.80 8.21 0.41
C GLY A 226 -29.59 7.06 1.42
N SER A 227 -29.97 5.82 1.09
CA SER A 227 -29.51 4.67 1.90
C SER A 227 -29.35 3.36 1.14
N SER A 228 -28.11 3.09 0.70
CA SER A 228 -27.47 1.83 1.08
C SER A 228 -27.42 1.75 2.61
N SER A 229 -27.39 0.56 3.23
CA SER A 229 -27.33 0.48 4.70
C SER A 229 -25.92 0.86 5.20
N ALA A 230 -25.64 2.17 5.31
CA ALA A 230 -24.30 2.72 5.59
C ALA A 230 -23.63 2.09 6.83
N ASP A 231 -24.41 1.72 7.84
CA ASP A 231 -23.93 1.06 9.06
C ASP A 231 -23.38 -0.36 8.86
N ARG A 232 -23.45 -0.93 7.65
CA ARG A 232 -22.73 -2.15 7.25
C ARG A 232 -21.49 -1.89 6.37
N CYS A 233 -21.17 -0.63 6.05
CA CYS A 233 -20.20 -0.31 5.01
C CYS A 233 -19.15 0.76 5.39
N LYS A 234 -19.32 1.45 6.52
CA LYS A 234 -18.41 2.48 7.08
C LYS A 234 -17.01 2.00 7.52
N SER A 235 -16.80 0.68 7.65
CA SER A 235 -15.57 0.16 8.28
C SER A 235 -14.42 -0.13 7.32
N THR A 236 -14.69 -0.49 6.07
CA THR A 236 -13.69 -1.01 5.12
C THR A 236 -14.14 -0.83 3.66
N PRO A 237 -13.38 -0.15 2.80
CA PRO A 237 -13.58 -0.22 1.35
C PRO A 237 -13.16 -1.58 0.81
N TRP A 238 -13.84 -2.05 -0.24
CA TRP A 238 -13.59 -3.34 -0.86
C TRP A 238 -13.57 -3.20 -2.38
N TRP A 239 -12.52 -3.73 -2.99
CA TRP A 239 -12.06 -3.33 -4.33
C TRP A 239 -12.07 -4.51 -5.30
N TYR A 240 -12.79 -4.38 -6.41
CA TYR A 240 -12.98 -5.47 -7.37
C TYR A 240 -12.74 -4.98 -8.79
N SER A 241 -11.83 -5.63 -9.52
CA SER A 241 -11.56 -5.29 -10.91
C SER A 241 -12.82 -5.54 -11.76
N ALA A 242 -13.27 -4.50 -12.47
CA ALA A 242 -14.34 -4.60 -13.46
C ALA A 242 -13.84 -4.22 -14.87
N GLY A 243 -12.52 -4.26 -15.08
CA GLY A 243 -11.88 -4.13 -16.40
C GLY A 243 -11.73 -2.69 -16.90
N THR A 244 -11.71 -2.52 -18.22
CA THR A 244 -11.46 -1.23 -18.88
C THR A 244 -12.76 -0.42 -19.04
N ILE A 245 -12.90 0.70 -18.32
CA ILE A 245 -14.07 1.60 -18.42
C ILE A 245 -13.90 2.72 -19.46
N ALA A 246 -12.68 3.05 -19.86
CA ALA A 246 -12.42 4.03 -20.92
C ALA A 246 -11.22 3.59 -21.78
N THR A 247 -11.26 3.85 -23.08
CA THR A 247 -10.21 3.49 -24.05
C THR A 247 -9.28 4.65 -24.40
N GLY A 248 -9.24 5.70 -23.58
CA GLY A 248 -8.66 6.98 -23.96
C GLY A 248 -9.63 7.85 -24.79
N ALA A 249 -9.47 9.17 -24.72
CA ALA A 249 -10.21 10.10 -25.58
C ALA A 249 -9.67 10.03 -27.02
N LYS A 250 -10.57 9.97 -28.01
CA LYS A 250 -10.21 9.81 -29.43
C LYS A 250 -9.45 10.98 -30.04
N VAL A 251 -9.44 12.11 -29.34
CA VAL A 251 -8.70 13.34 -29.68
C VAL A 251 -7.37 13.45 -28.95
N ALA A 252 -7.06 12.52 -28.04
CA ALA A 252 -5.92 12.63 -27.16
C ALA A 252 -4.59 12.52 -27.92
N THR A 253 -3.70 13.49 -27.69
CA THR A 253 -2.40 13.62 -28.36
C THR A 253 -1.29 13.95 -27.37
N SER A 254 -0.06 13.56 -27.71
CA SER A 254 1.15 14.20 -27.19
C SER A 254 1.39 15.55 -27.88
N ASP A 255 2.41 16.28 -27.45
CA ASP A 255 3.01 17.41 -28.18
C ASP A 255 3.82 16.97 -29.43
N SER A 256 3.48 15.82 -30.02
CA SER A 256 4.16 15.13 -31.12
C SER A 256 5.55 14.56 -30.75
N SER A 257 6.42 14.34 -31.74
CA SER A 257 7.78 13.82 -31.55
C SER A 257 8.75 14.97 -31.27
N PHE A 258 9.83 14.71 -30.53
CA PHE A 258 10.83 15.73 -30.28
C PHE A 258 11.53 16.23 -31.56
N HIS A 259 11.65 17.56 -31.64
CA HIS A 259 12.30 18.29 -32.71
C HIS A 259 13.40 19.19 -32.14
N GLN A 260 14.67 18.82 -32.37
CA GLN A 260 15.84 19.58 -31.93
C GLN A 260 15.85 21.01 -32.48
N ARG A 261 16.11 21.98 -31.59
CA ARG A 261 16.39 23.37 -31.98
C ARG A 261 17.27 24.01 -30.92
N TRP A 262 18.35 24.63 -31.37
CA TRP A 262 19.42 25.13 -30.51
C TRP A 262 19.64 26.64 -30.70
N SER A 263 19.76 27.36 -29.59
CA SER A 263 19.97 28.82 -29.55
C SER A 263 21.37 29.10 -28.98
N ARG A 264 22.34 29.48 -29.82
CA ARG A 264 23.74 29.66 -29.37
C ARG A 264 23.88 30.95 -28.55
N MET A 265 24.03 30.80 -27.24
CA MET A 265 24.40 31.89 -26.32
C MET A 265 25.86 32.32 -26.54
N GLY A 266 26.74 31.36 -26.87
CA GLY A 266 28.17 31.60 -27.14
C GLY A 266 29.05 31.36 -25.91
N PRO A 267 30.26 31.95 -25.84
CA PRO A 267 31.15 31.83 -24.68
C PRO A 267 30.57 32.55 -23.47
N VAL A 268 30.49 31.86 -22.32
CA VAL A 268 29.85 32.40 -21.10
C VAL A 268 30.72 32.27 -19.84
N HIS A 269 31.92 31.68 -19.95
CA HIS A 269 32.86 31.53 -18.84
C HIS A 269 34.31 31.51 -19.33
N ASP A 270 35.19 32.26 -18.67
CA ASP A 270 36.59 32.50 -19.08
C ASP A 270 37.63 31.51 -18.50
N GLY A 271 37.21 30.48 -17.77
CA GLY A 271 38.04 29.29 -17.52
C GLY A 271 39.02 29.36 -16.34
N ASP A 272 38.51 29.68 -15.14
CA ASP A 272 39.29 29.64 -13.88
C ASP A 272 39.37 28.22 -13.25
N CYS A 273 38.77 27.19 -13.85
CA CYS A 273 38.70 25.84 -13.29
C CYS A 273 38.77 24.74 -14.37
N PRO A 274 39.69 23.76 -14.28
CA PRO A 274 39.78 22.65 -15.23
C PRO A 274 38.46 21.85 -15.39
N ARG A 275 38.22 21.40 -16.64
CA ARG A 275 37.01 20.68 -17.10
C ARG A 275 36.62 19.42 -16.30
N ASP A 276 37.61 18.78 -15.68
CA ASP A 276 37.47 17.57 -14.86
C ASP A 276 37.14 17.89 -13.38
N ARG A 277 37.06 19.17 -13.03
CA ARG A 277 36.76 19.70 -11.69
C ARG A 277 35.57 20.68 -11.67
N ILE A 278 34.94 20.91 -12.82
CA ILE A 278 33.70 21.66 -12.97
C ILE A 278 32.50 20.71 -12.81
N HIS A 279 31.57 21.12 -11.96
CA HIS A 279 30.23 20.56 -11.84
C HIS A 279 29.20 21.69 -11.98
N PHE A 280 27.98 21.32 -12.36
CA PHE A 280 26.81 22.20 -12.32
C PHE A 280 25.93 21.76 -11.15
N MET A 281 25.39 22.71 -10.38
CA MET A 281 24.53 22.44 -9.22
C MET A 281 23.60 23.63 -8.95
N ASP A 282 22.40 23.43 -8.42
CA ASP A 282 21.60 24.52 -7.83
C ASP A 282 21.99 24.63 -6.35
N LEU A 283 22.40 25.82 -5.89
CA LEU A 283 22.89 26.00 -4.52
C LEU A 283 21.91 26.74 -3.61
N ASP A 284 21.24 27.80 -4.08
CA ASP A 284 20.30 28.59 -3.26
C ASP A 284 18.82 28.19 -3.48
N GLY A 285 18.50 27.46 -4.54
CA GLY A 285 17.19 26.91 -4.87
C GLY A 285 16.38 27.77 -5.84
N ASP A 286 17.05 28.56 -6.68
CA ASP A 286 16.40 29.51 -7.59
C ASP A 286 16.08 28.95 -8.99
N GLY A 287 16.50 27.70 -9.27
CA GLY A 287 16.25 26.98 -10.51
C GLY A 287 17.38 27.05 -11.54
N PHE A 288 18.37 27.93 -11.36
CA PHE A 288 19.51 28.04 -12.30
C PHE A 288 20.71 27.24 -11.80
N LYS A 289 21.29 26.36 -12.63
CA LYS A 289 22.49 25.61 -12.21
C LYS A 289 23.74 26.50 -12.18
N ASP A 290 24.24 26.72 -10.98
CA ASP A 290 25.51 27.36 -10.62
C ASP A 290 26.73 26.57 -11.08
N LEU A 291 27.87 27.27 -11.14
CA LEU A 291 29.15 26.72 -11.57
C LEU A 291 30.05 26.39 -10.38
N ALA A 292 30.13 25.11 -10.01
CA ALA A 292 30.93 24.60 -8.91
C ALA A 292 32.32 24.11 -9.37
N CYS A 293 33.39 24.70 -8.83
CA CYS A 293 34.77 24.28 -9.01
C CYS A 293 35.30 23.53 -7.77
N VAL A 294 35.68 22.27 -7.95
CA VAL A 294 36.09 21.36 -6.85
C VAL A 294 37.62 21.24 -6.74
N GLU A 295 38.16 21.33 -5.53
CA GLU A 295 39.59 21.15 -5.21
C GLU A 295 39.97 19.66 -5.23
N ALA A 296 40.99 19.30 -6.02
CA ALA A 296 41.29 17.90 -6.35
C ALA A 296 41.70 17.04 -5.14
N ASP A 297 42.39 17.63 -4.18
CA ASP A 297 43.02 16.99 -3.03
C ASP A 297 42.25 17.15 -1.70
N THR A 298 41.13 17.90 -1.71
CA THR A 298 40.29 18.12 -0.50
C THR A 298 38.78 18.06 -0.75
N GLY A 299 38.31 18.09 -2.00
CA GLY A 299 36.88 18.20 -2.31
C GLY A 299 36.26 19.55 -1.91
N LYS A 300 37.08 20.54 -1.54
CA LYS A 300 36.60 21.89 -1.24
C LYS A 300 35.97 22.50 -2.49
N SER A 301 34.75 22.99 -2.37
CA SER A 301 33.96 23.50 -3.50
C SER A 301 33.83 25.01 -3.43
N LYS A 302 34.24 25.69 -4.50
CA LYS A 302 33.91 27.09 -4.74
C LYS A 302 32.78 27.17 -5.75
N VAL A 303 31.74 27.95 -5.48
CA VAL A 303 30.58 28.06 -6.37
C VAL A 303 30.43 29.52 -6.82
N MET A 304 30.17 29.71 -8.11
CA MET A 304 29.79 30.98 -8.72
C MET A 304 28.30 30.90 -9.05
N MET A 305 27.49 31.74 -8.40
CA MET A 305 26.04 31.70 -8.60
C MET A 305 25.65 32.28 -9.96
N ASN A 306 24.71 31.65 -10.67
CA ASN A 306 24.16 32.16 -11.92
C ASN A 306 23.06 33.19 -11.61
N ILE A 307 23.23 34.47 -12.01
CA ILE A 307 22.16 35.46 -11.79
C ILE A 307 21.25 35.52 -13.02
N PRO A 308 19.91 35.45 -12.87
CA PRO A 308 18.98 35.72 -13.95
C PRO A 308 19.13 37.15 -14.51
N ASP A 309 18.76 37.30 -15.78
CA ASP A 309 18.75 38.59 -16.46
C ASP A 309 17.53 39.45 -16.06
N GLY A 310 17.41 40.64 -16.65
CA GLY A 310 16.29 41.55 -16.41
C GLY A 310 14.92 41.04 -16.90
N ASN A 311 14.85 39.86 -17.51
CA ASN A 311 13.63 39.19 -17.96
C ASN A 311 13.35 37.91 -17.15
N GLY A 312 14.18 37.57 -16.17
CA GLY A 312 14.04 36.36 -15.35
C GLY A 312 14.60 35.07 -15.99
N LYS A 313 15.39 35.15 -17.07
CA LYS A 313 16.06 33.98 -17.68
C LYS A 313 17.48 33.83 -17.16
N GLY A 314 18.00 32.60 -17.04
CA GLY A 314 19.39 32.33 -16.63
C GLY A 314 20.40 33.04 -17.53
N GLY A 315 20.94 34.17 -17.06
CA GLY A 315 21.68 35.11 -17.89
C GLY A 315 23.18 34.81 -18.03
N MET A 316 23.68 33.76 -17.36
CA MET A 316 25.09 33.43 -17.20
C MET A 316 25.89 34.57 -16.55
N ASN A 317 25.22 35.39 -15.74
CA ASN A 317 25.82 36.52 -15.04
C ASN A 317 26.40 36.04 -13.70
N TRP A 318 27.63 35.56 -13.70
CA TRP A 318 28.21 34.91 -12.52
C TRP A 318 28.45 35.86 -11.33
N ARG A 319 27.90 35.53 -10.15
CA ARG A 319 28.38 36.10 -8.87
C ARG A 319 29.81 35.63 -8.61
N LYS A 320 30.56 36.47 -7.89
CA LYS A 320 31.93 36.17 -7.46
C LYS A 320 31.98 34.85 -6.67
N ALA A 321 32.93 33.98 -7.02
CA ALA A 321 33.11 32.67 -6.39
C ALA A 321 33.26 32.75 -4.85
N GLU A 322 32.33 32.17 -4.12
CA GLU A 322 32.39 31.94 -2.67
C GLU A 322 32.85 30.49 -2.36
N THR A 323 33.29 30.20 -1.14
CA THR A 323 33.65 28.84 -0.71
C THR A 323 32.48 28.23 0.05
N MET A 324 31.84 27.22 -0.53
CA MET A 324 30.57 26.68 -0.02
C MET A 324 30.79 25.41 0.78
N ALA A 325 31.59 24.48 0.27
CA ALA A 325 32.06 23.32 1.01
C ALA A 325 33.54 23.48 1.35
N SER A 326 33.90 23.35 2.63
CA SER A 326 35.26 23.59 3.14
C SER A 326 36.27 22.48 2.80
N GLY A 327 35.78 21.28 2.44
CA GLY A 327 36.58 20.12 2.07
C GLY A 327 37.24 19.40 3.27
N LYS A 328 37.85 18.24 2.99
CA LYS A 328 38.66 17.44 3.92
C LYS A 328 39.67 16.62 3.12
N LYS A 329 40.93 16.53 3.56
CA LYS A 329 42.01 15.76 2.89
C LYS A 329 41.73 14.27 2.60
N SER A 330 40.67 13.69 3.17
CA SER A 330 40.20 12.33 2.91
C SER A 330 39.08 12.24 1.87
N ARG A 331 38.68 13.37 1.26
CA ARG A 331 37.69 13.47 0.20
C ARG A 331 38.37 14.03 -1.05
N LEU A 332 38.71 13.17 -2.01
CA LEU A 332 39.37 13.62 -3.24
C LEU A 332 38.33 14.16 -4.23
N GLY A 333 38.61 15.29 -4.88
CA GLY A 333 37.65 16.05 -5.68
C GLY A 333 36.94 15.23 -6.78
N ALA A 334 37.63 14.24 -7.37
CA ALA A 334 37.05 13.35 -8.37
C ALA A 334 35.83 12.55 -7.87
N GLY A 335 35.75 12.26 -6.56
CA GLY A 335 34.63 11.57 -5.94
C GLY A 335 33.41 12.46 -5.65
N VAL A 336 33.53 13.79 -5.80
CA VAL A 336 32.45 14.73 -5.47
C VAL A 336 31.33 14.68 -6.52
N ARG A 337 30.09 14.80 -6.06
CA ARG A 337 28.86 14.92 -6.85
C ARG A 337 27.93 15.93 -6.18
N PHE A 338 26.98 16.44 -6.95
CA PHE A 338 25.90 17.30 -6.47
C PHE A 338 24.60 16.82 -7.09
N ALA A 339 23.55 16.72 -6.29
CA ALA A 339 22.17 16.46 -6.70
C ALA A 339 21.25 16.62 -5.47
N ASP A 340 20.03 17.12 -5.65
CA ASP A 340 19.01 17.19 -4.59
C ASP A 340 18.55 15.78 -4.18
N LEU A 341 18.81 15.38 -2.93
CA LEU A 341 18.38 14.07 -2.40
C LEU A 341 17.04 14.16 -1.63
N ASN A 342 16.52 15.37 -1.42
CA ASN A 342 15.45 15.64 -0.46
C ASN A 342 14.21 16.35 -1.06
N GLY A 343 14.33 16.92 -2.26
CA GLY A 343 13.27 17.60 -3.01
C GLY A 343 13.08 19.09 -2.68
N ASP A 344 13.90 19.70 -1.82
CA ASP A 344 13.80 21.13 -1.44
C ASP A 344 14.29 22.12 -2.50
N GLY A 345 14.81 21.63 -3.63
CA GLY A 345 15.24 22.38 -4.81
C GLY A 345 16.75 22.66 -4.86
N ARG A 346 17.48 22.36 -3.79
CA ARG A 346 18.92 22.59 -3.67
C ARG A 346 19.71 21.31 -3.77
N ASP A 347 20.77 21.32 -4.58
CA ASP A 347 21.63 20.16 -4.75
C ASP A 347 22.52 19.93 -3.52
N ASP A 348 22.50 18.70 -3.01
CA ASP A 348 23.26 18.27 -1.84
C ASP A 348 24.71 17.91 -2.19
N TYR A 349 25.63 18.04 -1.23
CA TYR A 349 27.03 17.63 -1.45
C TYR A 349 27.13 16.11 -1.25
N ILE A 350 27.60 15.41 -2.26
CA ILE A 350 27.76 13.94 -2.27
C ILE A 350 29.23 13.57 -2.52
N TYR A 351 29.71 12.49 -1.91
CA TYR A 351 31.07 11.96 -2.08
C TYR A 351 31.10 10.44 -2.24
N VAL A 352 31.65 9.98 -3.37
CA VAL A 352 31.99 8.58 -3.63
C VAL A 352 33.41 8.28 -3.17
N HIS A 353 33.58 7.34 -2.25
CA HIS A 353 34.89 6.93 -1.78
C HIS A 353 35.61 6.07 -2.83
N LEU A 354 36.71 6.61 -3.40
CA LEU A 354 37.38 6.08 -4.60
C LEU A 354 37.98 4.66 -4.51
N ILE A 355 37.93 4.00 -3.33
CA ILE A 355 38.49 2.65 -3.11
C ILE A 355 37.39 1.61 -2.84
N THR A 356 36.35 1.97 -2.08
CA THR A 356 35.27 1.04 -1.69
C THR A 356 33.99 1.22 -2.52
N GLY A 357 33.81 2.41 -3.11
CA GLY A 357 32.59 2.78 -3.81
C GLY A 357 31.47 3.30 -2.91
N ASP A 358 31.69 3.40 -1.60
CA ASP A 358 30.66 3.88 -0.67
C ASP A 358 30.34 5.36 -0.93
N VAL A 359 29.04 5.69 -0.93
CA VAL A 359 28.52 7.02 -1.22
C VAL A 359 28.07 7.67 0.07
N SER A 360 28.64 8.83 0.41
CA SER A 360 28.28 9.61 1.59
C SER A 360 27.72 10.99 1.20
N ALA A 361 26.80 11.54 1.99
CA ALA A 361 26.13 12.80 1.65
C ALA A 361 25.98 13.79 2.81
N TRP A 362 25.85 15.07 2.44
CA TRP A 362 25.62 16.22 3.31
C TRP A 362 24.53 17.09 2.70
N ILE A 363 23.42 17.25 3.42
CA ILE A 363 22.27 18.02 2.98
C ILE A 363 22.57 19.52 3.02
N ASN A 364 22.22 20.23 1.96
CA ASN A 364 22.28 21.68 1.88
C ASN A 364 21.20 22.30 2.78
N ARG A 365 21.60 23.08 3.78
CA ARG A 365 20.69 23.81 4.68
C ARG A 365 20.73 25.33 4.44
N GLY A 366 21.15 25.74 3.24
CA GLY A 366 21.23 27.13 2.84
C GLY A 366 22.38 27.91 3.48
N LYS A 367 22.39 29.21 3.21
CA LYS A 367 23.23 30.20 3.89
C LYS A 367 22.47 30.75 5.11
N GLY A 368 23.15 30.84 6.27
CA GLY A 368 22.57 31.49 7.44
C GLY A 368 22.45 33.02 7.26
N GLU A 369 21.86 33.71 8.24
CA GLU A 369 21.73 35.17 8.19
C GLU A 369 23.08 35.90 8.05
N GLY A 370 23.16 36.85 7.11
CA GLY A 370 24.34 37.70 6.87
C GLY A 370 25.53 36.96 6.24
N ASP A 371 26.74 37.22 6.75
CA ASP A 371 27.99 36.61 6.28
C ASP A 371 28.21 35.18 6.83
N ALA A 372 27.15 34.48 7.25
CA ALA A 372 27.24 33.13 7.75
C ALA A 372 27.69 32.14 6.65
N PRO A 373 28.47 31.09 6.99
CA PRO A 373 28.82 30.05 6.04
C PRO A 373 27.61 29.19 5.67
N TRP A 374 27.71 28.54 4.51
CA TRP A 374 26.77 27.51 4.06
C TRP A 374 26.73 26.32 5.01
N GLN A 375 25.53 25.86 5.33
CA GLN A 375 25.30 24.81 6.32
C GLN A 375 25.10 23.45 5.64
N TRP A 376 25.85 22.45 6.09
CA TRP A 376 25.92 21.12 5.47
C TRP A 376 25.65 20.02 6.51
N GLN A 377 24.42 19.48 6.52
CA GLN A 377 24.01 18.47 7.49
C GLN A 377 24.44 17.06 7.05
N SER A 378 25.41 16.47 7.74
CA SER A 378 25.88 15.11 7.48
C SER A 378 24.78 14.07 7.72
N ILE A 379 24.36 13.33 6.68
CA ILE A 379 23.44 12.19 6.82
C ILE A 379 24.17 10.84 6.86
N GLY A 380 25.46 10.81 6.54
CA GLY A 380 26.31 9.63 6.67
C GLY A 380 26.55 8.94 5.34
N VAL A 381 26.57 7.60 5.34
CA VAL A 381 26.70 6.77 4.14
C VAL A 381 25.30 6.42 3.64
N ILE A 382 24.99 6.80 2.41
CA ILE A 382 23.68 6.60 1.77
C ILE A 382 23.65 5.38 0.84
N ALA A 383 24.80 4.85 0.41
CA ALA A 383 24.89 3.57 -0.30
C ALA A 383 26.25 2.91 -0.09
N GLU A 384 26.27 1.59 0.15
CA GLU A 384 27.46 0.77 0.35
C GLU A 384 27.50 -0.38 -0.66
N ALA A 385 28.71 -0.80 -1.06
CA ALA A 385 28.98 -2.00 -1.88
C ALA A 385 28.26 -2.11 -3.25
N ILE A 386 27.51 -1.09 -3.70
CA ILE A 386 26.76 -1.08 -4.97
C ILE A 386 27.63 -1.08 -6.24
N GLY A 387 28.96 -0.92 -6.12
CA GLY A 387 29.88 -0.79 -7.26
C GLY A 387 29.91 0.60 -7.89
N ALA A 388 29.55 1.64 -7.12
CA ALA A 388 29.70 3.02 -7.54
C ALA A 388 31.17 3.44 -7.62
N THR A 389 31.45 4.34 -8.56
CA THR A 389 32.77 4.90 -8.85
C THR A 389 32.61 6.33 -9.33
N GLN A 390 33.72 7.07 -9.39
CA GLN A 390 33.83 8.39 -9.99
C GLN A 390 33.56 8.44 -11.51
N LYS A 391 33.16 7.34 -12.17
CA LYS A 391 32.87 7.27 -13.61
C LYS A 391 31.50 6.72 -14.00
N ASN A 392 30.89 5.87 -13.17
CA ASN A 392 29.56 5.30 -13.45
C ASN A 392 28.44 5.97 -12.65
N LEU A 393 28.71 6.55 -11.48
CA LEU A 393 27.67 7.17 -10.66
C LEU A 393 27.20 8.51 -11.25
N GLN A 394 25.91 8.56 -11.56
CA GLN A 394 25.12 9.74 -11.89
C GLN A 394 23.91 9.79 -10.93
N PHE A 395 23.44 11.00 -10.61
CA PHE A 395 22.23 11.23 -9.83
C PHE A 395 21.29 12.07 -10.68
N VAL A 396 20.07 11.60 -10.90
CA VAL A 396 19.05 12.20 -11.79
C VAL A 396 17.66 11.74 -11.35
N ASP A 397 16.64 12.58 -11.52
CA ASP A 397 15.25 12.14 -11.33
C ASP A 397 14.80 11.28 -12.55
N LEU A 398 14.23 10.10 -12.31
CA LEU A 398 13.65 9.22 -13.34
C LEU A 398 12.12 9.19 -13.31
N ASN A 399 11.47 9.68 -12.26
CA ASN A 399 10.03 9.55 -12.01
C ASN A 399 9.27 10.86 -11.78
N GLY A 400 9.90 12.02 -12.01
CA GLY A 400 9.29 13.33 -11.94
C GLY A 400 8.03 13.49 -12.81
N GLU A 401 7.21 14.48 -12.45
CA GLU A 401 5.94 14.76 -13.11
C GLU A 401 5.96 16.09 -13.85
N VAL A 402 5.03 16.28 -14.78
CA VAL A 402 5.11 17.37 -15.77
C VAL A 402 4.68 18.72 -15.17
N GLY A 403 5.62 19.45 -14.61
CA GLY A 403 5.43 20.85 -14.20
C GLY A 403 6.57 21.37 -13.34
N HIS A 404 6.81 22.69 -13.32
CA HIS A 404 7.94 23.26 -12.58
C HIS A 404 7.85 23.06 -11.05
N LEU A 405 6.65 22.83 -10.51
CA LEU A 405 6.40 22.44 -9.11
C LEU A 405 5.85 21.00 -8.92
N GLY A 406 5.74 20.21 -9.99
CA GLY A 406 5.14 18.86 -9.97
C GLY A 406 6.19 17.76 -9.90
N GLY A 407 5.94 16.73 -9.09
CA GLY A 407 6.90 15.64 -8.83
C GLY A 407 7.59 15.77 -7.48
N ASP A 408 8.36 14.75 -7.12
CA ASP A 408 9.17 14.67 -5.90
C ASP A 408 10.53 15.35 -6.03
N ARG A 409 11.06 15.49 -7.26
CA ARG A 409 12.34 16.13 -7.61
C ARG A 409 13.57 15.47 -6.98
N ARG A 410 13.43 14.26 -6.43
CA ARG A 410 14.48 13.57 -5.69
C ARG A 410 15.37 12.83 -6.67
N ALA A 411 16.67 13.08 -6.60
CA ALA A 411 17.61 12.46 -7.51
C ALA A 411 17.81 10.97 -7.21
N ASP A 412 17.48 10.13 -8.19
CA ASP A 412 17.65 8.69 -8.17
C ASP A 412 19.12 8.30 -8.41
N LEU A 413 19.51 7.16 -7.85
CA LEU A 413 20.88 6.67 -7.96
C LEU A 413 21.02 5.84 -9.25
N CYS A 414 21.81 6.33 -10.20
CA CYS A 414 22.09 5.64 -11.46
C CYS A 414 23.55 5.19 -11.59
N LEU A 415 23.76 3.91 -11.90
CA LEU A 415 25.06 3.34 -12.25
C LEU A 415 25.12 3.06 -13.75
N VAL A 416 25.81 3.96 -14.46
CA VAL A 416 25.99 3.95 -15.91
C VAL A 416 27.31 3.27 -16.28
N ASN A 417 27.24 2.06 -16.83
CA ASN A 417 28.39 1.34 -17.35
C ASN A 417 28.93 2.04 -18.61
N GLN A 418 30.03 2.78 -18.47
CA GLN A 418 30.61 3.57 -19.56
C GLN A 418 31.19 2.72 -20.71
N GLU A 419 31.37 1.41 -20.54
CA GLU A 419 31.80 0.50 -21.61
C GLU A 419 30.60 0.01 -22.44
N SER A 420 29.60 -0.60 -21.81
CA SER A 420 28.43 -1.17 -22.51
C SER A 420 27.29 -0.18 -22.78
N GLY A 421 27.15 0.87 -21.98
CA GLY A 421 25.95 1.72 -21.93
C GLY A 421 24.83 1.17 -21.05
N GLU A 422 25.05 0.05 -20.33
CA GLU A 422 24.06 -0.47 -19.39
C GLU A 422 23.84 0.53 -18.23
N VAL A 423 22.58 0.79 -17.88
CA VAL A 423 22.21 1.62 -16.72
C VAL A 423 21.44 0.77 -15.72
N LYS A 424 21.92 0.75 -14.46
CA LYS A 424 21.17 0.22 -13.31
C LYS A 424 20.71 1.36 -12.41
N ALA A 425 19.47 1.31 -11.91
CA ALA A 425 18.86 2.40 -11.16
C ALA A 425 18.25 1.97 -9.82
N TRP A 426 18.19 2.92 -8.89
CA TRP A 426 17.48 2.85 -7.62
C TRP A 426 16.70 4.14 -7.41
N ILE A 427 15.38 4.04 -7.26
CA ILE A 427 14.49 5.18 -7.00
C ILE A 427 14.63 5.66 -5.56
N ASN A 428 14.60 6.98 -5.34
CA ASN A 428 14.65 7.63 -4.03
C ASN A 428 13.24 7.82 -3.42
N ASN A 429 12.70 6.75 -2.81
CA ASN A 429 11.42 6.80 -2.08
C ASN A 429 11.55 7.43 -0.66
N GLY A 430 12.68 8.05 -0.33
CA GLY A 430 12.86 8.65 0.99
C GLY A 430 11.87 9.79 1.22
N ALA A 431 11.28 9.89 2.42
CA ALA A 431 10.44 11.03 2.78
C ALA A 431 11.18 12.09 3.59
N GLY A 432 12.05 11.65 4.50
CA GLY A 432 12.96 12.55 5.19
C GLY A 432 14.17 12.94 4.34
N ILE A 433 15.21 13.41 5.01
CA ILE A 433 16.52 13.72 4.43
C ILE A 433 17.40 12.50 4.11
N MET A 434 16.95 11.29 4.43
CA MET A 434 17.67 10.05 4.15
C MET A 434 16.98 9.34 2.98
N PRO A 435 17.69 9.05 1.87
CA PRO A 435 17.12 8.29 0.76
C PRO A 435 16.70 6.86 1.16
N ASP A 436 15.58 6.39 0.61
CA ASP A 436 15.17 4.97 0.64
C ASP A 436 15.23 4.40 -0.78
N TRP A 437 16.17 3.48 -1.02
CA TRP A 437 16.59 3.08 -2.37
C TRP A 437 15.82 1.87 -2.92
N TYR A 438 14.74 2.12 -3.65
CA TYR A 438 14.03 1.05 -4.36
C TYR A 438 14.73 0.65 -5.66
N ARG A 439 15.35 -0.53 -5.65
CA ARG A 439 16.14 -1.07 -6.78
C ARG A 439 15.27 -1.48 -7.98
N LEU A 440 15.55 -0.90 -9.16
CA LEU A 440 14.93 -1.28 -10.44
C LEU A 440 15.75 -2.31 -11.24
N ASP A 441 16.99 -2.59 -10.82
CA ASP A 441 17.99 -3.29 -11.63
C ASP A 441 18.24 -2.59 -12.98
N THR A 442 18.42 -3.30 -14.09
CA THR A 442 18.85 -2.73 -15.38
C THR A 442 17.68 -2.07 -16.11
N ILE A 443 17.62 -0.73 -16.10
CA ILE A 443 16.62 0.06 -16.83
C ILE A 443 16.99 0.32 -18.29
N ALA A 444 18.28 0.27 -18.65
CA ALA A 444 18.74 0.37 -20.03
C ALA A 444 19.87 -0.64 -20.29
N THR A 445 19.81 -1.39 -21.39
CA THR A 445 20.78 -2.47 -21.68
C THR A 445 22.05 -1.99 -22.37
N GLY A 446 22.08 -0.75 -22.85
CA GLY A 446 23.19 -0.21 -23.66
C GLY A 446 23.26 -0.73 -25.09
N ALA A 447 22.33 -1.60 -25.53
CA ALA A 447 22.43 -2.33 -26.81
C ALA A 447 22.54 -1.46 -28.09
N SER A 448 22.16 -0.18 -28.02
CA SER A 448 22.27 0.78 -29.13
C SER A 448 23.57 1.62 -29.11
N LYS A 449 24.44 1.44 -28.11
CA LYS A 449 25.66 2.24 -27.90
C LYS A 449 26.81 1.76 -28.79
N ALA A 450 27.48 2.66 -29.52
CA ALA A 450 28.74 2.34 -30.17
C ALA A 450 29.91 2.38 -29.17
N ALA A 451 30.99 1.65 -29.46
CA ALA A 451 32.09 1.42 -28.51
C ALA A 451 32.72 2.72 -27.95
N ASN A 452 32.75 3.79 -28.75
CA ASN A 452 33.38 5.06 -28.39
C ASN A 452 32.44 6.06 -27.70
N ASP A 453 31.15 5.78 -27.56
CA ASP A 453 30.18 6.77 -27.06
C ASP A 453 30.25 6.90 -25.52
N SER A 454 29.58 7.93 -24.99
CA SER A 454 29.35 8.18 -23.56
C SER A 454 27.86 8.14 -23.29
N VAL A 455 27.44 7.56 -22.17
CA VAL A 455 26.05 7.68 -21.70
C VAL A 455 25.98 8.73 -20.60
N ILE A 456 25.07 9.69 -20.79
CA ILE A 456 24.69 10.73 -19.84
C ILE A 456 23.17 10.63 -19.67
N LEU A 457 22.70 10.78 -18.44
CA LEU A 457 21.29 10.96 -18.13
C LEU A 457 21.05 12.44 -17.81
N ALA A 458 20.04 13.04 -18.43
CA ALA A 458 19.52 14.37 -18.11
C ALA A 458 18.15 14.58 -18.77
N ASP A 459 17.26 15.37 -18.18
CA ASP A 459 15.97 15.72 -18.82
C ASP A 459 16.23 16.59 -20.05
N PHE A 460 15.73 16.18 -21.22
CA PHE A 460 15.92 16.92 -22.47
C PHE A 460 14.64 17.49 -23.09
N THR A 461 13.46 17.02 -22.66
CA THR A 461 12.16 17.53 -23.13
C THR A 461 11.47 18.46 -22.12
N GLY A 462 11.87 18.42 -20.85
CA GLY A 462 11.47 19.34 -19.77
C GLY A 462 10.28 18.84 -18.96
N GLU A 463 10.11 17.53 -18.82
CA GLU A 463 9.04 16.86 -18.05
C GLU A 463 9.38 16.49 -16.60
N GLY A 464 10.56 16.86 -16.12
CA GLY A 464 11.10 16.46 -14.81
C GLY A 464 11.78 15.08 -14.79
N ARG A 465 11.94 14.43 -15.94
CA ARG A 465 12.42 13.03 -16.05
C ARG A 465 13.67 12.93 -16.92
N ALA A 466 14.70 12.26 -16.44
CA ALA A 466 15.96 12.16 -17.17
C ALA A 466 15.94 11.15 -18.31
N ASP A 467 16.39 11.60 -19.49
CA ASP A 467 16.48 10.84 -20.71
C ASP A 467 17.81 10.09 -20.85
N TYR A 468 17.77 8.94 -21.53
CA TYR A 468 18.98 8.19 -21.86
C TYR A 468 19.64 8.80 -23.10
N MET A 469 20.74 9.54 -22.92
CA MET A 469 21.47 10.20 -24.01
C MET A 469 22.85 9.59 -24.28
N MET A 470 23.07 9.23 -25.54
CA MET A 470 24.37 8.77 -26.05
C MET A 470 25.08 9.90 -26.77
N VAL A 471 26.20 10.35 -26.20
CA VAL A 471 27.10 11.35 -26.79
C VAL A 471 28.18 10.62 -27.61
N GLY A 472 28.08 10.74 -28.93
CA GLY A 472 28.99 10.14 -29.90
C GLY A 472 30.38 10.77 -29.90
N ALA A 473 31.33 10.09 -30.54
CA ALA A 473 32.74 10.53 -30.61
C ALA A 473 32.93 11.87 -31.36
N ASP A 474 32.01 12.20 -32.27
CA ASP A 474 31.86 13.45 -33.02
C ASP A 474 31.14 14.57 -32.22
N ALA A 475 30.67 14.25 -31.02
CA ALA A 475 29.80 15.05 -30.16
C ALA A 475 28.36 15.27 -30.67
N LYS A 476 27.89 14.45 -31.63
CA LYS A 476 26.47 14.25 -31.89
C LYS A 476 25.82 13.61 -30.65
N VAL A 477 24.55 13.91 -30.40
CA VAL A 477 23.78 13.30 -29.29
C VAL A 477 22.54 12.63 -29.84
N VAL A 478 22.35 11.36 -29.46
CA VAL A 478 21.14 10.56 -29.75
C VAL A 478 20.48 10.22 -28.43
N GLY A 479 19.24 10.66 -28.25
CA GLY A 479 18.46 10.48 -27.02
C GLY A 479 17.34 9.46 -27.19
N PHE A 480 16.95 8.88 -26.06
CA PHE A 480 15.78 8.02 -25.88
C PHE A 480 14.98 8.63 -24.73
N ILE A 481 13.76 9.09 -25.03
CA ILE A 481 12.96 9.87 -24.08
C ILE A 481 12.33 8.93 -23.05
N ASN A 482 12.33 9.33 -21.78
CA ASN A 482 11.75 8.59 -20.67
C ASN A 482 10.21 8.69 -20.67
N ARG A 483 9.53 7.59 -21.01
CA ARG A 483 8.07 7.49 -20.89
C ARG A 483 7.64 6.76 -19.64
N LEU A 484 6.64 7.33 -18.98
CA LEU A 484 5.82 6.64 -17.99
C LEU A 484 5.06 5.49 -18.66
N GLN A 485 4.94 4.39 -17.92
CA GLN A 485 4.14 3.22 -18.29
C GLN A 485 3.38 2.70 -17.08
N GLU A 486 2.36 1.88 -17.35
CA GLU A 486 1.41 1.42 -16.34
C GLU A 486 2.07 0.47 -15.32
N GLU A 487 2.59 -0.69 -15.74
CA GLU A 487 3.03 -1.79 -14.85
C GLU A 487 4.34 -1.56 -14.07
N THR A 488 5.10 -0.48 -14.31
CA THR A 488 6.40 -0.27 -13.63
C THR A 488 6.92 1.16 -13.76
N ILE A 489 7.65 1.61 -12.73
CA ILE A 489 8.33 2.92 -12.68
C ILE A 489 9.65 2.94 -13.47
N ALA A 490 10.08 1.79 -13.99
CA ALA A 490 11.22 1.74 -14.91
C ALA A 490 10.86 2.44 -16.25
N PRO A 491 11.71 3.34 -16.79
CA PRO A 491 11.47 4.06 -18.04
C PRO A 491 11.08 3.18 -19.23
N LYS A 492 10.00 3.56 -19.93
CA LYS A 492 9.67 3.03 -21.26
C LYS A 492 10.35 3.89 -22.33
N TRP A 493 11.60 3.56 -22.66
CA TRP A 493 12.40 4.33 -23.61
C TRP A 493 11.73 4.49 -24.98
N SER A 494 11.71 5.72 -25.50
CA SER A 494 11.21 6.02 -26.86
C SER A 494 12.06 5.39 -27.96
N LEU A 495 11.60 5.48 -29.22
CA LEU A 495 12.51 5.33 -30.36
C LEU A 495 13.61 6.42 -30.33
N PRO A 496 14.82 6.14 -30.84
CA PRO A 496 15.94 7.08 -30.83
C PRO A 496 15.63 8.36 -31.62
N VAL A 497 15.89 9.51 -31.02
CA VAL A 497 15.83 10.84 -31.64
C VAL A 497 17.20 11.49 -31.67
N VAL A 498 17.48 12.31 -32.69
CA VAL A 498 18.70 13.15 -32.69
C VAL A 498 18.44 14.40 -31.86
N VAL A 499 19.11 14.46 -30.72
CA VAL A 499 19.06 15.54 -29.72
C VAL A 499 19.92 16.72 -30.18
N ALA A 500 21.13 16.44 -30.67
CA ALA A 500 22.03 17.44 -31.22
C ALA A 500 22.87 16.86 -32.37
N GLU A 501 23.03 17.59 -33.46
CA GLU A 501 24.01 17.28 -34.50
C GLU A 501 25.47 17.53 -34.06
N GLY A 502 25.68 18.34 -33.01
CA GLY A 502 27.00 18.74 -32.51
C GLY A 502 27.67 19.83 -33.36
N PRO A 503 28.68 20.55 -32.83
CA PRO A 503 29.33 21.69 -33.49
C PRO A 503 30.45 21.29 -34.48
N GLY A 504 30.36 20.10 -35.10
CA GLY A 504 31.20 19.65 -36.23
C GLY A 504 32.64 19.20 -35.92
N GLU A 505 33.33 19.81 -34.96
CA GLU A 505 34.70 19.44 -34.57
C GLU A 505 34.90 19.45 -33.05
N THR A 506 34.61 18.31 -32.40
CA THR A 506 34.68 18.14 -30.93
C THR A 506 34.95 16.70 -30.51
N ASN A 507 35.61 16.52 -29.36
CA ASN A 507 35.71 15.24 -28.65
C ASN A 507 34.58 15.15 -27.61
N ARG A 508 33.86 14.03 -27.55
CA ARG A 508 32.79 13.73 -26.57
C ARG A 508 33.04 14.20 -25.13
N GLU A 509 34.28 14.08 -24.63
CA GLU A 509 34.65 14.49 -23.26
C GLU A 509 34.46 15.99 -22.98
N SER A 510 34.43 16.81 -24.03
CA SER A 510 34.18 18.25 -23.95
C SER A 510 32.71 18.60 -23.74
N ILE A 511 31.78 17.66 -23.89
CA ILE A 511 30.36 17.92 -23.76
C ILE A 511 29.89 17.78 -22.31
N ARG A 512 29.03 18.70 -21.88
CA ARG A 512 28.16 18.55 -20.71
C ARG A 512 26.73 18.84 -21.14
N LEU A 513 25.78 18.24 -20.42
CA LEU A 513 24.36 18.44 -20.56
C LEU A 513 23.84 18.79 -19.16
N ALA A 514 23.23 19.96 -19.01
CA ALA A 514 22.71 20.50 -17.75
C ALA A 514 21.80 21.67 -18.09
N ASP A 515 20.67 21.84 -17.39
CA ASP A 515 19.89 23.06 -17.50
C ASP A 515 20.66 24.20 -16.82
N VAL A 516 21.16 25.15 -17.59
CA VAL A 516 21.82 26.36 -17.07
C VAL A 516 20.99 27.61 -17.35
N THR A 517 19.87 27.48 -18.06
CA THR A 517 18.95 28.58 -18.41
C THR A 517 17.72 28.66 -17.51
N GLY A 518 17.45 27.63 -16.71
CA GLY A 518 16.34 27.50 -15.75
C GLY A 518 15.00 27.20 -16.40
N ASP A 519 14.99 26.59 -17.60
CA ASP A 519 13.77 26.32 -18.37
C ASP A 519 13.23 24.88 -18.22
N GLY A 520 13.92 24.06 -17.44
CA GLY A 520 13.64 22.65 -17.15
C GLY A 520 14.41 21.69 -18.05
N LYS A 521 15.13 22.15 -19.09
CA LYS A 521 15.77 21.27 -20.08
C LYS A 521 17.28 21.36 -20.06
N ALA A 522 17.95 20.22 -20.26
CA ALA A 522 19.38 20.16 -20.40
C ALA A 522 19.89 20.90 -21.65
N ASP A 523 20.62 21.99 -21.43
CA ASP A 523 21.33 22.72 -22.46
C ASP A 523 22.56 21.94 -22.95
N TYR A 524 23.10 22.32 -24.12
CA TYR A 524 24.32 21.73 -24.67
C TYR A 524 25.52 22.62 -24.39
N LEU A 525 26.50 22.12 -23.64
CA LEU A 525 27.68 22.87 -23.24
C LEU A 525 28.96 22.26 -23.83
N ARG A 526 29.76 23.07 -24.53
CA ARG A 526 31.08 22.69 -25.07
C ARG A 526 32.19 23.30 -24.20
N MET A 527 32.92 22.47 -23.47
CA MET A 527 33.93 22.88 -22.49
C MET A 527 35.37 22.50 -22.89
N GLY A 528 36.23 23.52 -22.99
CA GLY A 528 37.68 23.40 -23.17
C GLY A 528 38.37 22.79 -21.93
N LYS A 529 39.63 22.35 -22.06
CA LYS A 529 40.36 21.72 -20.93
C LYS A 529 40.63 22.68 -19.77
N ASP A 530 40.74 23.96 -20.08
CA ASP A 530 40.83 25.10 -19.17
C ASP A 530 39.49 25.46 -18.48
N GLY A 531 38.38 24.84 -18.89
CA GLY A 531 37.06 25.13 -18.34
C GLY A 531 36.39 26.37 -18.92
N LYS A 532 36.92 26.93 -20.02
CA LYS A 532 36.13 27.82 -20.87
C LYS A 532 35.00 27.02 -21.49
N PHE A 533 33.78 27.55 -21.49
CA PHE A 533 32.68 26.88 -22.18
C PHE A 533 31.77 27.83 -22.97
N GLU A 534 31.21 27.26 -24.04
CA GLU A 534 30.11 27.84 -24.79
C GLU A 534 28.82 27.06 -24.53
N VAL A 535 27.69 27.78 -24.49
CA VAL A 535 26.34 27.22 -24.27
C VAL A 535 25.47 27.39 -25.51
N TRP A 536 24.65 26.37 -25.77
CA TRP A 536 23.50 26.41 -26.67
C TRP A 536 22.24 26.08 -25.83
N GLU A 537 21.32 27.04 -25.77
CA GLU A 537 20.02 26.95 -25.08
C GLU A 537 19.09 25.96 -25.83
N ASN A 538 18.46 25.03 -25.10
CA ASN A 538 17.55 24.02 -25.65
C ASN A 538 16.13 24.58 -25.89
N VAL A 539 16.00 25.34 -27.00
CA VAL A 539 14.71 25.81 -27.52
C VAL A 539 13.95 24.74 -28.35
N GLY A 540 14.23 23.45 -28.10
CA GLY A 540 13.54 22.30 -28.67
C GLY A 540 12.08 22.17 -28.21
N ARG A 541 11.29 21.36 -28.93
CA ARG A 541 9.86 21.14 -28.68
C ARG A 541 9.42 19.74 -29.09
N GLY A 542 8.32 19.27 -28.51
CA GLY A 542 7.69 18.00 -28.83
C GLY A 542 8.23 16.86 -27.98
N GLY A 543 7.38 15.93 -27.57
CA GLY A 543 7.75 14.82 -26.71
C GLY A 543 7.87 15.14 -25.22
N LYS A 544 7.46 16.31 -24.71
CA LYS A 544 7.37 16.55 -23.25
C LYS A 544 6.17 15.85 -22.62
N TYR A 545 5.05 15.74 -23.36
CA TYR A 545 3.77 15.34 -22.81
C TYR A 545 3.30 14.00 -23.37
N GLN A 546 2.78 13.13 -22.51
CA GLN A 546 2.02 11.94 -22.93
C GLN A 546 0.51 12.23 -22.92
N ALA A 547 -0.26 11.49 -23.72
CA ALA A 547 -1.68 11.78 -23.92
C ALA A 547 -2.53 11.44 -22.67
N GLY A 548 -2.20 10.36 -21.96
CA GLY A 548 -2.91 9.95 -20.73
C GLY A 548 -2.70 10.90 -19.55
N GLU A 549 -1.55 11.59 -19.46
CA GLU A 549 -1.30 12.65 -18.47
C GLU A 549 -2.29 13.84 -18.58
N GLY A 550 -3.07 13.94 -19.66
CA GLY A 550 -4.11 14.95 -19.84
C GLY A 550 -5.48 14.59 -19.26
N VAL A 551 -5.62 13.43 -18.59
CA VAL A 551 -6.89 12.93 -18.07
C VAL A 551 -7.19 13.45 -16.67
N PHE A 552 -8.32 14.15 -16.54
CA PHE A 552 -8.93 14.57 -15.30
C PHE A 552 -10.27 13.85 -15.14
N LEU A 553 -10.62 13.47 -13.90
CA LEU A 553 -11.88 12.80 -13.57
C LEU A 553 -12.68 13.69 -12.63
N CYS A 554 -13.86 14.14 -13.07
CA CYS A 554 -14.67 15.11 -12.34
C CYS A 554 -16.13 15.14 -12.83
N ASP A 555 -17.09 15.33 -11.94
CA ASP A 555 -18.54 15.37 -12.20
C ASP A 555 -18.99 16.67 -12.93
N LEU A 556 -18.94 16.71 -14.27
CA LEU A 556 -19.18 17.91 -15.08
C LEU A 556 -20.66 18.26 -15.26
N ASP A 557 -21.58 17.28 -15.21
CA ASP A 557 -23.02 17.53 -15.36
C ASP A 557 -23.80 17.66 -14.03
N GLY A 558 -23.24 17.15 -12.92
CA GLY A 558 -23.80 17.23 -11.58
C GLY A 558 -24.64 16.03 -11.16
N ASP A 559 -24.57 14.91 -11.89
CA ASP A 559 -25.28 13.67 -11.55
C ASP A 559 -24.60 12.84 -10.44
N GLY A 560 -23.40 13.24 -10.02
CA GLY A 560 -22.64 12.65 -8.91
C GLY A 560 -21.61 11.60 -9.34
N ALA A 561 -21.66 11.10 -10.57
CA ALA A 561 -20.58 10.28 -11.13
C ALA A 561 -19.52 11.18 -11.78
N SER A 562 -18.26 10.75 -11.74
CA SER A 562 -17.16 11.49 -12.36
C SER A 562 -17.13 11.23 -13.87
N ASP A 563 -17.11 12.32 -14.64
CA ASP A 563 -16.96 12.33 -16.08
C ASP A 563 -15.48 12.27 -16.48
N TYR A 564 -15.24 11.87 -17.73
CA TYR A 564 -13.89 11.82 -18.28
C TYR A 564 -13.62 13.14 -19.01
N PHE A 565 -12.65 13.90 -18.51
CA PHE A 565 -12.23 15.16 -19.10
C PHE A 565 -10.78 15.05 -19.59
N TRP A 566 -10.53 15.42 -20.84
CA TRP A 566 -9.19 15.42 -21.42
C TRP A 566 -8.75 16.82 -21.83
N ILE A 567 -7.54 17.20 -21.42
CA ILE A 567 -6.93 18.49 -21.73
C ILE A 567 -5.62 18.29 -22.49
N ASP A 568 -5.45 18.99 -23.61
CA ASP A 568 -4.17 19.04 -24.32
C ASP A 568 -3.16 19.94 -23.60
N HIS A 569 -1.89 19.89 -24.01
CA HIS A 569 -0.81 20.64 -23.39
C HIS A 569 -0.98 22.17 -23.53
N GLU A 570 -1.66 22.65 -24.59
CA GLU A 570 -2.00 24.07 -24.77
C GLU A 570 -3.20 24.52 -23.92
N GLY A 571 -3.87 23.59 -23.21
CA GLY A 571 -4.96 23.88 -22.29
C GLY A 571 -6.36 23.84 -22.91
N SER A 572 -6.53 23.37 -24.15
CA SER A 572 -7.87 23.11 -24.70
C SER A 572 -8.43 21.78 -24.19
N GLY A 573 -9.75 21.67 -24.05
CA GLY A 573 -10.38 20.60 -23.26
C GLY A 573 -11.64 19.99 -23.87
N TRP A 574 -11.75 18.67 -23.78
CA TRP A 574 -12.83 17.84 -24.33
C TRP A 574 -13.48 16.99 -23.25
N ALA A 575 -14.81 16.94 -23.25
CA ALA A 575 -15.60 16.29 -22.20
C ALA A 575 -16.43 15.10 -22.72
N TYR A 576 -16.46 14.04 -21.91
CA TYR A 576 -17.18 12.81 -22.17
C TYR A 576 -17.99 12.47 -20.91
N LEU A 577 -19.31 12.61 -20.97
CA LEU A 577 -20.16 12.37 -19.80
C LEU A 577 -20.30 10.87 -19.54
N ASN A 578 -20.10 10.48 -18.29
CA ASN A 578 -20.23 9.12 -17.79
C ASN A 578 -21.70 8.74 -17.75
N LYS A 579 -22.10 7.80 -18.60
CA LYS A 579 -23.46 7.23 -18.59
C LYS A 579 -23.45 5.71 -18.39
N GLY A 580 -22.25 5.12 -18.28
CA GLY A 580 -22.05 3.71 -17.97
C GLY A 580 -21.92 3.38 -16.48
N ARG A 581 -21.58 4.35 -15.62
CA ARG A 581 -21.52 4.25 -14.15
C ARG A 581 -20.89 2.94 -13.66
N GLY A 582 -19.60 2.77 -13.95
CA GLY A 582 -18.88 1.50 -13.78
C GLY A 582 -18.83 0.61 -15.03
N SER A 583 -19.23 1.14 -16.19
CA SER A 583 -19.08 0.48 -17.50
C SER A 583 -18.69 1.49 -18.60
N ASN A 584 -18.16 0.98 -19.72
CA ASN A 584 -17.64 1.81 -20.81
C ASN A 584 -18.74 2.35 -21.73
N ALA A 585 -19.48 3.37 -21.25
CA ALA A 585 -20.49 4.10 -22.01
C ALA A 585 -20.42 5.60 -21.72
N TRP A 586 -20.22 6.39 -22.78
CA TRP A 586 -19.81 7.79 -22.70
C TRP A 586 -20.54 8.65 -23.74
N ASP A 587 -21.13 9.77 -23.32
CA ASP A 587 -21.69 10.78 -24.21
C ASP A 587 -20.64 11.86 -24.54
N ASP A 588 -20.18 11.88 -25.80
CA ASP A 588 -19.16 12.81 -26.30
C ASP A 588 -19.74 14.23 -26.48
N LEU A 589 -19.35 15.17 -25.62
CA LEU A 589 -19.71 16.60 -25.73
C LEU A 589 -18.78 17.36 -26.69
N GLY A 590 -17.69 16.72 -27.14
CA GLY A 590 -16.60 17.34 -27.87
C GLY A 590 -15.84 18.38 -27.05
N GLN A 591 -15.25 19.34 -27.77
CA GLN A 591 -14.40 20.37 -27.19
C GLN A 591 -15.24 21.43 -26.45
N ILE A 592 -15.16 21.47 -25.12
CA ILE A 592 -15.86 22.47 -24.29
C ILE A 592 -14.97 23.64 -23.87
N MET A 593 -13.66 23.44 -23.69
CA MET A 593 -12.69 24.53 -23.48
C MET A 593 -11.98 24.85 -24.80
N LYS A 594 -12.08 26.11 -25.24
CA LYS A 594 -11.62 26.60 -26.55
C LYS A 594 -10.90 27.92 -26.41
N ASN A 595 -9.72 28.04 -27.03
CA ASN A 595 -8.87 29.23 -26.96
C ASN A 595 -8.51 29.63 -25.51
N ASN A 596 -8.31 28.63 -24.64
CA ASN A 596 -7.74 28.85 -23.32
C ASN A 596 -6.30 29.39 -23.48
N PRO A 597 -5.90 30.51 -22.85
CA PRO A 597 -4.53 31.02 -22.93
C PRO A 597 -3.59 30.43 -21.86
N HIS A 598 -4.07 29.50 -21.02
CA HIS A 598 -3.33 28.92 -19.89
C HIS A 598 -2.99 27.44 -20.16
N PRO A 599 -1.71 27.02 -20.05
CA PRO A 599 -1.26 25.66 -20.40
C PRO A 599 -1.70 24.62 -19.36
N ARG A 600 -1.65 23.34 -19.73
CA ARG A 600 -2.22 22.22 -18.95
C ARG A 600 -1.77 22.17 -17.50
N GLU A 601 -0.47 22.36 -17.26
CA GLU A 601 0.15 22.36 -15.92
C GLU A 601 -0.46 23.38 -14.93
N SER A 602 -1.11 24.44 -15.42
CA SER A 602 -1.77 25.45 -14.59
C SER A 602 -3.23 25.12 -14.20
N ILE A 603 -3.84 24.06 -14.75
CA ILE A 603 -5.29 23.82 -14.72
C ILE A 603 -5.70 22.76 -13.67
N ARG A 604 -6.86 22.95 -12.99
CA ARG A 604 -7.47 21.96 -12.07
C ARG A 604 -9.03 21.98 -12.18
N MET A 605 -9.73 20.84 -11.90
CA MET A 605 -11.20 20.67 -12.05
C MET A 605 -11.97 19.95 -10.89
N ALA A 606 -12.75 20.64 -10.04
CA ALA A 606 -13.88 20.11 -9.21
C ALA A 606 -14.82 21.24 -8.74
N ARG A 607 -15.34 21.38 -7.50
CA ARG A 607 -16.68 21.96 -7.19
C ARG A 607 -16.74 23.14 -6.17
N LEU A 608 -16.64 24.42 -6.59
CA LEU A 608 -16.53 25.59 -5.64
C LEU A 608 -17.88 25.92 -5.00
N THR A 609 -18.95 25.48 -5.63
CA THR A 609 -20.29 26.04 -5.41
C THR A 609 -21.30 24.93 -5.24
N LYS A 610 -22.42 25.25 -4.58
CA LYS A 610 -23.52 24.32 -4.30
C LYS A 610 -24.34 23.95 -5.58
N SER A 611 -23.67 23.95 -6.73
CA SER A 611 -24.13 23.53 -8.07
C SER A 611 -24.12 22.01 -8.27
N GLY A 612 -23.35 21.29 -7.43
CA GLY A 612 -23.04 19.87 -7.62
C GLY A 612 -21.98 19.59 -8.69
N ARG A 613 -21.51 20.61 -9.44
CA ARG A 613 -20.69 20.39 -10.63
C ARG A 613 -19.21 20.71 -10.47
N ALA A 614 -18.42 19.99 -11.25
CA ALA A 614 -17.10 20.35 -11.68
C ALA A 614 -17.14 21.57 -12.61
N ASP A 615 -16.02 22.25 -12.56
CA ASP A 615 -15.87 23.71 -12.46
C ASP A 615 -14.30 23.86 -12.80
N TYR A 616 -13.72 25.05 -13.06
CA TYR A 616 -12.31 25.28 -13.48
C TYR A 616 -11.49 26.29 -12.62
N ILE A 617 -10.21 25.97 -12.35
CA ILE A 617 -9.16 26.85 -11.78
C ILE A 617 -7.94 26.97 -12.70
N VAL A 618 -7.36 28.19 -12.73
CA VAL A 618 -5.97 28.46 -13.13
C VAL A 618 -5.13 28.77 -11.88
N VAL A 619 -3.98 28.12 -11.71
CA VAL A 619 -2.98 28.42 -10.69
C VAL A 619 -1.74 29.04 -11.35
N TYR A 620 -1.26 30.16 -10.80
CA TYR A 620 0.00 30.79 -11.15
C TYR A 620 1.05 30.45 -10.08
N ASP A 621 1.83 29.40 -10.36
CA ASP A 621 2.82 28.80 -9.46
C ASP A 621 3.94 29.77 -9.04
N ASP A 622 4.26 30.76 -9.86
CA ASP A 622 5.32 31.77 -9.67
C ASP A 622 4.96 32.87 -8.66
N ILE A 623 3.67 33.15 -8.49
CA ILE A 623 3.14 34.21 -7.60
C ILE A 623 2.13 33.69 -6.56
N GLY A 624 1.88 32.37 -6.52
CA GLY A 624 0.90 31.73 -5.63
C GLY A 624 -0.54 32.19 -5.85
N GLN A 625 -0.86 32.77 -7.01
CA GLN A 625 -2.17 33.36 -7.28
C GLN A 625 -3.07 32.37 -8.03
N ALA A 626 -4.25 32.07 -7.48
CA ALA A 626 -5.28 31.33 -8.19
C ALA A 626 -6.31 32.29 -8.84
N TRP A 627 -6.63 32.08 -10.11
CA TRP A 627 -7.77 32.70 -10.80
C TRP A 627 -8.82 31.62 -11.07
N PHE A 628 -9.96 31.72 -10.38
CA PHE A 628 -11.06 30.76 -10.51
C PHE A 628 -12.13 31.24 -11.48
N TRP A 629 -12.50 30.40 -12.46
CA TRP A 629 -13.83 30.45 -13.07
C TRP A 629 -14.67 29.30 -12.52
N LYS A 630 -14.68 29.34 -11.18
CA LYS A 630 -15.15 28.34 -10.21
C LYS A 630 -14.42 26.98 -10.29
N ASN A 631 -13.44 26.68 -9.41
CA ASN A 631 -12.93 25.40 -8.79
C ASN A 631 -12.13 24.18 -9.33
N LEU A 632 -11.27 23.70 -8.39
CA LEU A 632 -11.02 22.33 -7.87
C LEU A 632 -10.68 22.44 -6.37
N GLY A 633 -11.21 21.58 -5.50
CA GLY A 633 -10.77 21.50 -4.11
C GLY A 633 -11.37 20.33 -3.31
N PRO A 634 -10.97 20.16 -2.04
CA PRO A 634 -11.47 19.14 -1.12
C PRO A 634 -12.51 19.67 -0.09
N ASN A 635 -13.76 19.21 -0.14
CA ASN A 635 -14.78 19.42 0.91
C ASN A 635 -14.52 18.54 2.16
N LEU A 636 -13.84 19.07 3.18
CA LEU A 636 -13.50 18.35 4.42
C LEU A 636 -14.60 18.44 5.49
N ASN A 637 -15.41 19.50 5.50
CA ASN A 637 -16.36 19.81 6.57
C ASN A 637 -17.81 19.30 6.32
N LYS A 638 -18.10 18.84 5.10
CA LYS A 638 -19.42 18.38 4.62
C LYS A 638 -20.48 19.48 4.46
N ASP A 639 -20.10 20.74 4.32
CA ASP A 639 -21.07 21.83 4.09
C ASP A 639 -21.58 21.91 2.64
N GLY A 640 -20.88 21.25 1.71
CA GLY A 640 -21.19 21.25 0.26
C GLY A 640 -20.40 22.28 -0.55
N LEU A 641 -19.28 22.75 -0.01
CA LEU A 641 -18.26 23.58 -0.66
C LEU A 641 -16.91 22.88 -0.52
N ASP A 642 -16.03 23.09 -1.48
CA ASP A 642 -14.66 22.60 -1.43
C ASP A 642 -13.74 23.61 -0.70
N ASP A 643 -12.91 23.12 0.22
CA ASP A 643 -11.98 23.91 1.05
C ASP A 643 -10.62 24.15 0.35
N TYR A 644 -9.67 24.79 1.02
CA TYR A 644 -8.27 24.87 0.58
C TYR A 644 -7.37 24.06 1.51
N ILE A 645 -6.55 23.17 0.94
CA ILE A 645 -5.51 22.39 1.65
C ILE A 645 -4.12 22.85 1.21
N TYR A 646 -3.21 22.96 2.17
CA TYR A 646 -1.76 23.01 1.96
C TYR A 646 -1.09 21.84 2.69
N MET A 647 -0.02 21.32 2.11
CA MET A 647 0.81 20.26 2.70
C MET A 647 2.27 20.67 2.60
N ASN A 648 3.04 20.47 3.68
CA ASN A 648 4.47 20.75 3.69
C ASN A 648 5.28 19.51 3.26
N ASN A 649 6.59 19.68 3.06
CA ASN A 649 7.48 18.59 2.61
C ASN A 649 7.56 17.39 3.58
N ASP A 650 7.17 17.57 4.85
CA ASP A 650 7.10 16.50 5.86
C ASP A 650 5.76 15.74 5.86
N GLY A 651 4.84 16.06 4.95
CA GLY A 651 3.49 15.48 4.85
C GLY A 651 2.47 16.09 5.83
N ALA A 652 2.87 17.05 6.67
CA ALA A 652 1.97 17.74 7.58
C ALA A 652 0.98 18.60 6.78
N THR A 653 -0.30 18.37 7.01
CA THR A 653 -1.40 18.90 6.19
C THR A 653 -2.26 19.88 6.99
N VAL A 654 -2.53 21.05 6.44
CA VAL A 654 -3.40 22.09 7.03
C VAL A 654 -4.48 22.50 6.03
N TRP A 655 -5.65 22.92 6.54
CA TRP A 655 -6.78 23.36 5.73
C TRP A 655 -7.33 24.73 6.19
N TRP A 656 -8.04 25.38 5.28
CA TRP A 656 -8.82 26.59 5.51
C TRP A 656 -10.25 26.37 5.01
N GLU A 657 -11.23 26.53 5.90
CA GLU A 657 -12.65 26.36 5.60
C GLU A 657 -13.16 27.38 4.56
N ASN A 658 -13.94 26.94 3.57
CA ASN A 658 -14.57 27.81 2.57
C ASN A 658 -15.89 28.39 3.09
N LEU A 659 -15.89 29.65 3.57
CA LEU A 659 -17.08 30.27 4.16
C LEU A 659 -18.17 30.69 3.12
N GLY A 660 -18.04 30.30 1.85
CA GLY A 660 -19.12 30.36 0.85
C GLY A 660 -19.52 31.74 0.35
N THR A 661 -18.69 32.76 0.57
CA THR A 661 -18.95 34.14 0.13
C THR A 661 -18.47 34.41 -1.30
N ILE A 662 -18.85 35.55 -1.88
CA ILE A 662 -18.32 36.04 -3.16
C ILE A 662 -17.82 37.48 -2.97
N PRO A 663 -16.50 37.76 -3.09
CA PRO A 663 -15.40 36.79 -3.23
C PRO A 663 -15.29 35.87 -2.00
N ILE A 664 -14.59 34.74 -2.14
CA ILE A 664 -14.42 33.76 -1.05
C ILE A 664 -13.61 34.37 0.10
N THR A 665 -14.12 34.19 1.31
CA THR A 665 -13.38 34.38 2.56
C THR A 665 -13.08 33.02 3.17
N TRP A 666 -11.80 32.81 3.49
CA TRP A 666 -11.31 31.59 4.14
C TRP A 666 -11.45 31.69 5.67
N GLY A 667 -11.71 30.55 6.31
CA GLY A 667 -11.63 30.39 7.77
C GLY A 667 -10.18 30.44 8.30
N PRO A 668 -9.96 30.23 9.60
CA PRO A 668 -8.62 30.11 10.16
C PRO A 668 -7.93 28.80 9.74
N ALA A 669 -6.61 28.85 9.53
CA ALA A 669 -5.80 27.67 9.26
C ALA A 669 -5.91 26.65 10.40
N THR A 670 -6.19 25.40 10.06
CA THR A 670 -6.44 24.30 11.01
C THR A 670 -5.68 23.04 10.59
N LEU A 671 -5.24 22.21 11.54
CA LEU A 671 -4.42 21.02 11.26
C LEU A 671 -5.30 19.81 10.86
N VAL A 672 -5.03 19.23 9.68
CA VAL A 672 -5.73 18.05 9.14
C VAL A 672 -5.06 16.77 9.62
N ALA A 673 -3.75 16.67 9.43
CA ALA A 673 -2.93 15.51 9.78
C ALA A 673 -1.48 15.94 9.99
N ASP A 674 -0.77 15.30 10.93
CA ASP A 674 0.65 15.56 11.21
C ASP A 674 1.61 15.01 10.13
N GLY A 675 1.10 14.24 9.17
CA GLY A 675 1.88 13.48 8.18
C GLY A 675 2.17 12.05 8.67
N PRO A 676 1.91 11.00 7.86
CA PRO A 676 2.36 9.65 8.17
C PRO A 676 3.88 9.55 7.96
N GLU A 677 4.59 9.04 8.97
CA GLU A 677 6.04 8.84 8.89
C GLU A 677 6.41 7.99 7.66
N GLY A 678 7.37 8.49 6.86
CA GLY A 678 7.80 7.84 5.62
C GLY A 678 6.90 8.11 4.40
N VAL A 679 6.13 9.21 4.37
CA VAL A 679 5.28 9.60 3.22
C VAL A 679 5.59 11.03 2.77
N ILE A 680 5.56 11.24 1.46
CA ILE A 680 5.79 12.53 0.77
C ILE A 680 4.50 13.04 0.11
N PRO A 681 4.32 14.37 -0.02
CA PRO A 681 3.02 14.96 -0.40
C PRO A 681 2.41 14.46 -1.71
N GLN A 682 3.24 14.08 -2.69
CA GLN A 682 2.81 13.61 -4.01
C GLN A 682 2.10 12.25 -3.95
N ASP A 683 2.44 11.43 -2.94
CA ASP A 683 1.81 10.12 -2.71
C ASP A 683 0.49 10.24 -1.92
N VAL A 684 0.11 11.46 -1.49
CA VAL A 684 -1.05 11.72 -0.63
C VAL A 684 -2.24 12.29 -1.42
N HIS A 685 -3.43 11.78 -1.11
CA HIS A 685 -4.66 12.16 -1.77
C HIS A 685 -5.85 12.19 -0.78
N PHE A 686 -6.95 12.83 -1.20
CA PHE A 686 -8.18 12.95 -0.44
C PHE A 686 -9.39 12.55 -1.30
N ALA A 687 -10.20 11.61 -0.81
CA ALA A 687 -11.46 11.18 -1.45
C ALA A 687 -12.33 10.46 -0.42
N ASP A 688 -13.66 10.45 -0.57
CA ASP A 688 -14.52 9.65 0.30
C ASP A 688 -14.40 8.16 -0.09
N THR A 689 -13.62 7.39 0.65
CA THR A 689 -13.42 5.96 0.39
C THR A 689 -14.47 5.08 1.09
N ASN A 690 -15.24 5.64 2.02
CA ASN A 690 -16.17 4.87 2.88
C ASN A 690 -17.66 5.22 2.67
N GLY A 691 -17.97 6.21 1.84
CA GLY A 691 -19.32 6.64 1.48
C GLY A 691 -20.09 7.27 2.64
N ASP A 692 -19.40 7.85 3.62
CA ASP A 692 -20.05 8.58 4.73
C ASP A 692 -20.13 10.09 4.51
N GLY A 693 -19.64 10.59 3.36
CA GLY A 693 -19.68 11.97 2.91
C GLY A 693 -18.61 12.86 3.53
N LEU A 694 -17.52 12.29 4.06
CA LEU A 694 -16.31 12.99 4.47
C LEU A 694 -15.15 12.55 3.57
N LEU A 695 -14.20 13.44 3.29
CA LEU A 695 -12.97 13.04 2.60
C LEU A 695 -12.06 12.27 3.53
N ASP A 696 -11.77 11.02 3.17
CA ASP A 696 -10.76 10.18 3.80
C ASP A 696 -9.36 10.57 3.28
N TYR A 697 -8.35 10.39 4.12
CA TYR A 697 -6.95 10.63 3.81
C TYR A 697 -6.34 9.32 3.30
N PHE A 698 -5.71 9.29 2.13
CA PHE A 698 -5.06 8.07 1.65
C PHE A 698 -3.71 8.31 0.96
N VAL A 699 -2.89 7.26 0.96
CA VAL A 699 -1.51 7.27 0.46
C VAL A 699 -1.33 6.14 -0.56
N VAL A 700 -1.01 6.49 -1.80
CA VAL A 700 -0.73 5.56 -2.90
C VAL A 700 0.79 5.39 -3.03
N GLY A 701 1.32 4.20 -2.74
CA GLY A 701 2.77 3.97 -2.79
C GLY A 701 3.32 4.00 -4.22
N ARG A 702 4.06 5.06 -4.56
CA ARG A 702 4.58 5.41 -5.91
C ARG A 702 5.03 4.25 -6.80
N VAL A 703 5.77 3.29 -6.26
CA VAL A 703 6.36 2.20 -7.04
C VAL A 703 5.39 1.06 -7.36
N THR A 704 4.30 0.92 -6.60
CA THR A 704 3.48 -0.33 -6.60
C THR A 704 1.96 -0.14 -6.63
N GLY A 705 1.47 1.10 -6.52
CA GLY A 705 0.03 1.40 -6.41
C GLY A 705 -0.60 0.98 -5.07
N LYS A 706 0.09 0.17 -4.26
CA LYS A 706 -0.39 -0.28 -2.95
C LYS A 706 -0.80 0.92 -2.10
N THR A 707 -2.06 0.96 -1.72
CA THR A 707 -2.68 2.13 -1.10
C THR A 707 -3.01 1.86 0.37
N ARG A 708 -2.91 2.90 1.21
CA ARG A 708 -3.38 2.92 2.59
C ARG A 708 -4.40 4.04 2.76
N THR A 709 -5.61 3.77 3.25
CA THR A 709 -6.61 4.80 3.61
C THR A 709 -6.79 4.91 5.12
N TRP A 710 -6.98 6.14 5.59
CA TRP A 710 -7.35 6.54 6.94
C TRP A 710 -8.70 7.24 6.85
N HIS A 711 -9.75 6.64 7.43
CA HIS A 711 -11.09 7.21 7.35
C HIS A 711 -11.26 8.40 8.29
N ASN A 712 -11.99 9.41 7.82
CA ASN A 712 -12.26 10.65 8.54
C ASN A 712 -13.39 10.45 9.56
N LEU A 713 -13.04 10.30 10.84
CA LEU A 713 -14.01 10.14 11.93
C LEU A 713 -14.58 11.47 12.43
N GLY A 714 -14.37 12.58 11.70
CA GLY A 714 -14.83 13.91 12.03
C GLY A 714 -14.02 14.62 13.11
N PHE A 715 -14.09 15.95 13.09
CA PHE A 715 -13.27 16.88 13.88
C PHE A 715 -13.42 16.72 15.41
N ARG A 716 -12.31 16.97 16.11
CA ARG A 716 -12.23 17.20 17.56
C ARG A 716 -12.84 18.54 17.93
N LYS A 717 -13.23 18.71 19.20
CA LYS A 717 -13.84 19.95 19.72
C LYS A 717 -12.87 20.85 20.48
N GLU A 718 -11.71 20.32 20.79
CA GLU A 718 -10.68 20.92 21.64
C GLU A 718 -9.70 21.78 20.83
N ASP A 719 -9.27 21.26 19.69
CA ASP A 719 -8.18 21.79 18.85
C ASP A 719 -8.58 21.97 17.35
N GLY A 720 -9.73 21.42 16.95
CA GLY A 720 -10.18 21.40 15.55
C GLY A 720 -9.47 20.38 14.65
N SER A 721 -8.67 19.46 15.19
CA SER A 721 -8.00 18.44 14.37
C SER A 721 -8.99 17.38 13.88
N ILE A 722 -8.69 16.73 12.75
CA ILE A 722 -9.43 15.53 12.33
C ILE A 722 -9.05 14.35 13.23
N ARG A 723 -9.98 13.41 13.40
CA ARG A 723 -9.76 12.11 14.04
C ARG A 723 -9.69 11.04 12.94
N TRP A 724 -8.57 10.35 12.84
CA TRP A 724 -8.35 9.29 11.87
C TRP A 724 -8.54 7.90 12.51
N ASN A 725 -8.89 6.89 11.71
CA ASN A 725 -8.87 5.49 12.16
C ASN A 725 -7.48 4.86 11.99
N THR A 726 -7.34 3.58 12.35
CA THR A 726 -6.18 2.76 11.98
C THR A 726 -6.18 2.52 10.46
N PRO A 727 -5.05 2.71 9.74
CA PRO A 727 -5.03 2.64 8.29
C PRO A 727 -5.34 1.25 7.73
N LEU A 728 -6.10 1.25 6.63
CA LEU A 728 -6.51 0.06 5.89
C LEU A 728 -5.72 -0.05 4.59
N SER A 729 -5.04 -1.18 4.37
CA SER A 729 -4.25 -1.43 3.15
C SER A 729 -5.08 -2.09 2.06
N PHE A 730 -4.94 -1.63 0.81
CA PHE A 730 -5.56 -2.23 -0.36
C PHE A 730 -4.72 -2.03 -1.65
N ALA A 731 -5.25 -2.45 -2.79
CA ALA A 731 -4.64 -2.36 -4.12
C ALA A 731 -3.33 -3.17 -4.35
N ASP A 732 -2.92 -4.04 -3.41
CA ASP A 732 -1.75 -4.95 -3.46
C ASP A 732 -1.56 -5.83 -4.74
N ARG A 733 -2.42 -5.72 -5.75
CA ARG A 733 -2.43 -6.58 -6.95
C ARG A 733 -2.63 -5.82 -8.27
N THR A 734 -2.77 -4.50 -8.28
CA THR A 734 -3.04 -3.75 -9.53
C THR A 734 -1.82 -3.69 -10.44
N LYS A 735 -0.61 -3.90 -9.89
CA LYS A 735 0.73 -3.76 -10.49
C LYS A 735 1.11 -2.35 -10.95
N SER A 736 0.14 -1.44 -11.12
CA SER A 736 0.38 -0.10 -11.64
C SER A 736 1.28 0.74 -10.74
N THR A 737 1.99 1.69 -11.33
CA THR A 737 2.67 2.78 -10.60
C THR A 737 1.67 3.76 -9.96
N GLY A 738 2.10 4.46 -8.91
CA GLY A 738 1.30 5.48 -8.22
C GLY A 738 0.92 6.65 -9.11
N SER A 739 1.82 7.11 -9.99
CA SER A 739 1.52 8.18 -10.97
C SER A 739 0.49 7.76 -12.03
N ALA A 740 0.39 6.46 -12.34
CA ALA A 740 -0.70 5.89 -13.13
C ALA A 740 -2.03 5.78 -12.36
N ILE A 741 -2.05 5.84 -11.03
CA ILE A 741 -3.30 5.74 -10.26
C ILE A 741 -4.11 7.02 -10.36
N LYS A 742 -5.43 6.87 -10.50
CA LYS A 742 -6.42 7.94 -10.39
C LYS A 742 -7.54 7.45 -9.49
N ILE A 743 -8.07 8.32 -8.63
CA ILE A 743 -9.16 8.01 -7.69
C ILE A 743 -10.27 9.04 -7.88
N ALA A 744 -11.50 8.56 -8.12
CA ALA A 744 -12.70 9.37 -8.30
C ALA A 744 -13.94 8.45 -8.23
N ASP A 745 -15.10 8.92 -7.79
CA ASP A 745 -16.34 8.11 -7.85
C ASP A 745 -16.79 7.99 -9.31
N MET A 746 -16.72 6.80 -9.91
CA MET A 746 -17.10 6.56 -11.31
C MET A 746 -18.51 5.94 -11.45
N THR A 747 -19.19 5.67 -10.35
CA THR A 747 -20.53 5.05 -10.33
C THR A 747 -21.62 6.03 -9.89
N GLY A 748 -21.23 7.10 -9.18
CA GLY A 748 -22.08 8.04 -8.47
C GLY A 748 -22.82 7.37 -7.31
N ASP A 749 -22.19 6.41 -6.62
CA ASP A 749 -22.73 5.76 -5.42
C ASP A 749 -22.31 6.45 -4.10
N GLY A 750 -21.44 7.46 -4.20
CA GLY A 750 -20.88 8.24 -3.09
C GLY A 750 -19.49 7.79 -2.67
N ARG A 751 -18.89 6.80 -3.35
CA ARG A 751 -17.58 6.24 -3.01
C ARG A 751 -16.58 6.46 -4.11
N ALA A 752 -15.39 6.91 -3.73
CA ALA A 752 -14.27 7.01 -4.62
C ALA A 752 -13.82 5.63 -5.11
N ASP A 753 -13.78 5.45 -6.42
CA ASP A 753 -13.26 4.28 -7.10
C ASP A 753 -11.76 4.43 -7.41
N TYR A 754 -11.11 3.32 -7.72
CA TYR A 754 -9.67 3.24 -7.96
C TYR A 754 -9.44 2.82 -9.40
N MET A 755 -8.60 3.58 -10.11
CA MET A 755 -8.29 3.35 -11.51
C MET A 755 -6.80 3.35 -11.75
N SER A 756 -6.41 2.56 -12.75
CA SER A 756 -5.09 2.60 -13.38
C SER A 756 -5.24 3.27 -14.75
N MET A 757 -4.42 4.28 -15.01
CA MET A 757 -4.47 5.10 -16.22
C MET A 757 -3.22 4.83 -17.06
N ASP A 758 -3.42 4.34 -18.29
CA ASP A 758 -2.36 4.12 -19.27
C ASP A 758 -1.78 5.47 -19.76
N PRO A 759 -0.54 5.83 -19.38
CA PRO A 759 -0.01 7.17 -19.66
C PRO A 759 0.10 7.49 -21.15
N GLU A 760 0.20 6.49 -22.05
CA GLU A 760 0.33 6.74 -23.49
C GLU A 760 -0.96 7.20 -24.16
N ASN A 761 -2.14 6.88 -23.62
CA ASN A 761 -3.41 7.08 -24.31
C ASN A 761 -4.61 7.45 -23.42
N GLY A 762 -4.52 7.32 -22.09
CA GLY A 762 -5.60 7.66 -21.15
C GLY A 762 -6.65 6.56 -20.95
N ARG A 763 -6.40 5.33 -21.42
CA ARG A 763 -7.21 4.14 -21.09
C ARG A 763 -7.26 3.96 -19.57
N LEU A 764 -8.44 3.65 -19.05
CA LEU A 764 -8.68 3.43 -17.62
C LEU A 764 -9.07 1.98 -17.36
N GLU A 765 -8.25 1.25 -16.61
CA GLU A 765 -8.69 0.06 -15.87
C GLU A 765 -9.24 0.46 -14.51
N PHE A 766 -10.24 -0.26 -14.03
CA PHE A 766 -11.12 0.18 -12.95
C PHE A 766 -11.39 -0.92 -11.92
N TRP A 767 -11.36 -0.52 -10.65
CA TRP A 767 -11.69 -1.31 -9.49
C TRP A 767 -12.80 -0.61 -8.68
N HIS A 768 -14.01 -1.18 -8.69
CA HIS A 768 -15.19 -0.62 -7.99
C HIS A 768 -15.03 -0.77 -6.47
N ASN A 769 -15.25 0.32 -5.74
CA ASN A 769 -15.31 0.37 -4.28
C ASN A 769 -16.72 0.06 -3.76
N ARG A 770 -17.05 -1.20 -3.50
CA ARG A 770 -18.42 -1.63 -3.15
C ARG A 770 -18.54 -2.42 -1.85
N CYS A 771 -19.69 -2.27 -1.21
CA CYS A 771 -20.02 -2.96 0.04
C CYS A 771 -19.97 -4.49 -0.08
N TRP A 772 -19.45 -5.15 0.95
CA TRP A 772 -19.58 -6.60 1.15
C TRP A 772 -20.96 -6.94 1.77
N PRO A 773 -21.62 -8.06 1.39
CA PRO A 773 -21.20 -9.08 0.42
C PRO A 773 -21.41 -8.67 -1.04
N LEU A 774 -20.66 -9.33 -1.92
CA LEU A 774 -20.85 -9.27 -3.37
C LEU A 774 -22.26 -9.74 -3.80
N ASP A 775 -22.84 -9.03 -4.77
CA ASP A 775 -23.74 -9.65 -5.75
C ASP A 775 -22.89 -10.42 -6.76
N GLU A 776 -23.25 -11.68 -6.99
CA GLU A 776 -22.59 -12.58 -7.94
C GLU A 776 -23.06 -12.31 -9.39
N SER A 777 -22.77 -11.13 -9.95
CA SER A 777 -23.39 -10.72 -11.24
C SER A 777 -22.59 -9.80 -12.19
N SER A 778 -21.26 -9.95 -12.30
CA SER A 778 -20.52 -9.61 -13.54
C SER A 778 -19.13 -10.25 -13.60
N ASP A 779 -18.70 -10.66 -14.80
CA ASP A 779 -17.50 -11.49 -15.03
C ASP A 779 -16.17 -10.73 -14.88
N GLY A 780 -15.06 -11.35 -14.46
CA GLY A 780 -14.89 -12.75 -14.03
C GLY A 780 -13.43 -13.24 -14.08
N GLY A 781 -13.20 -14.54 -13.85
CA GLY A 781 -11.98 -15.21 -14.34
C GLY A 781 -10.86 -15.57 -13.35
N SER A 782 -11.14 -16.28 -12.25
CA SER A 782 -10.18 -17.31 -11.78
C SER A 782 -10.77 -18.42 -10.92
N SER A 783 -10.36 -19.64 -11.26
CA SER A 783 -10.78 -20.94 -10.75
C SER A 783 -10.60 -21.20 -9.25
N GLY A 784 -11.65 -21.76 -8.63
CA GLY A 784 -11.52 -22.98 -7.83
C GLY A 784 -11.44 -22.86 -6.30
N GLY A 785 -12.58 -23.04 -5.64
CA GLY A 785 -12.69 -23.33 -4.20
C GLY A 785 -14.15 -23.60 -3.81
N SER A 786 -14.44 -24.81 -3.32
CA SER A 786 -15.79 -25.20 -2.86
C SER A 786 -16.01 -24.88 -1.39
N ASP A 787 -17.29 -24.80 -0.98
CA ASP A 787 -17.81 -24.68 0.39
C ASP A 787 -16.85 -25.11 1.50
N GLN A 788 -16.55 -24.22 2.46
CA GLN A 788 -15.93 -24.55 3.75
C GLN A 788 -16.51 -23.67 4.87
N GLY A 789 -16.89 -24.30 5.99
CA GLY A 789 -17.18 -23.63 7.25
C GLY A 789 -15.94 -23.00 7.89
N SER A 790 -16.08 -22.44 9.09
CA SER A 790 -14.99 -21.78 9.81
C SER A 790 -13.80 -22.71 9.99
N TRP A 791 -12.58 -22.15 10.13
CA TRP A 791 -11.41 -22.93 10.57
C TRP A 791 -11.65 -23.69 11.88
N LYS A 792 -12.58 -23.20 12.71
CA LYS A 792 -13.05 -23.79 13.98
C LYS A 792 -13.87 -25.07 13.78
N ASP A 793 -14.45 -25.27 12.60
CA ASP A 793 -15.26 -26.45 12.23
C ASP A 793 -14.39 -27.60 11.66
N ILE A 794 -13.11 -27.35 11.36
CA ILE A 794 -12.20 -28.33 10.77
C ILE A 794 -11.56 -29.19 11.88
N ASN A 795 -11.87 -30.49 11.88
CA ASN A 795 -11.49 -31.42 12.95
C ASN A 795 -10.10 -32.06 12.77
N CYS A 796 -9.62 -32.78 13.79
CA CYS A 796 -8.27 -33.37 13.78
C CYS A 796 -8.11 -34.59 12.85
N GLU A 797 -9.20 -35.15 12.34
CA GLU A 797 -9.19 -36.26 11.37
C GLU A 797 -8.95 -35.78 9.93
N HIS A 798 -9.06 -34.46 9.67
CA HIS A 798 -8.96 -33.89 8.33
C HIS A 798 -7.64 -34.29 7.62
N PRO A 799 -7.66 -34.70 6.33
CA PRO A 799 -6.50 -35.29 5.65
C PRO A 799 -5.20 -34.48 5.73
N SER A 800 -5.27 -33.15 5.79
CA SER A 800 -4.11 -32.27 5.91
C SER A 800 -3.46 -32.26 7.30
N VAL A 801 -4.19 -32.69 8.33
CA VAL A 801 -3.66 -32.92 9.68
C VAL A 801 -2.95 -34.25 9.72
N VAL A 802 -3.67 -35.34 9.40
CA VAL A 802 -3.21 -36.73 9.57
C VAL A 802 -2.13 -37.13 8.56
N ASN A 803 -2.17 -36.64 7.32
CA ASN A 803 -1.11 -36.89 6.35
C ASN A 803 0.04 -35.88 6.49
N TYR A 804 0.97 -36.20 7.38
CA TYR A 804 2.19 -35.42 7.61
C TYR A 804 3.17 -35.41 6.42
N THR A 805 2.91 -36.17 5.34
CA THR A 805 3.78 -36.19 4.13
C THR A 805 3.35 -35.22 3.03
N SER A 806 2.13 -34.67 3.11
CA SER A 806 1.62 -33.66 2.17
C SER A 806 2.44 -32.35 2.21
N PRO A 807 2.49 -31.55 1.13
CA PRO A 807 3.22 -30.29 1.11
C PRO A 807 2.72 -29.31 2.19
N ALA A 808 3.65 -28.58 2.83
CA ALA A 808 3.33 -27.72 3.97
C ALA A 808 2.33 -26.61 3.63
N ALA A 809 2.44 -26.00 2.44
CA ALA A 809 1.52 -24.98 1.96
C ALA A 809 0.09 -25.52 1.78
N ASP A 810 -0.06 -26.73 1.22
CA ASP A 810 -1.36 -27.39 1.09
C ASP A 810 -1.93 -27.71 2.48
N ARG A 811 -1.08 -28.23 3.40
CA ARG A 811 -1.52 -28.55 4.76
C ARG A 811 -2.00 -27.32 5.53
N TRP A 812 -1.33 -26.18 5.35
CA TRP A 812 -1.65 -24.89 5.96
C TRP A 812 -2.93 -24.29 5.37
N LYS A 813 -3.01 -24.20 4.04
CA LYS A 813 -4.18 -23.66 3.31
C LYS A 813 -5.44 -24.48 3.57
N ASN A 814 -5.35 -25.81 3.45
CA ASN A 814 -6.52 -26.69 3.50
C ASN A 814 -7.12 -26.85 4.91
N ILE A 815 -6.48 -26.32 5.96
CA ILE A 815 -7.11 -26.18 7.30
C ILE A 815 -7.27 -24.71 7.71
N ARG A 816 -7.15 -23.76 6.77
CA ARG A 816 -7.41 -22.33 6.98
C ARG A 816 -6.52 -21.72 8.08
N CYS A 817 -5.24 -22.09 8.12
CA CYS A 817 -4.28 -21.61 9.13
C CYS A 817 -4.03 -20.10 9.10
N ASP A 818 -4.10 -19.46 7.92
CA ASP A 818 -3.92 -18.00 7.82
C ASP A 818 -5.05 -17.25 8.58
N GLU A 819 -6.31 -17.63 8.35
CA GLU A 819 -7.47 -17.08 9.06
C GLU A 819 -7.40 -17.36 10.57
N ALA A 820 -6.97 -18.56 10.97
CA ALA A 820 -6.83 -18.90 12.39
C ALA A 820 -5.74 -18.08 13.09
N TRP A 821 -4.71 -17.66 12.35
CA TRP A 821 -3.65 -16.77 12.85
C TRP A 821 -4.12 -15.31 12.90
N GLU A 822 -4.85 -14.83 11.89
CA GLU A 822 -5.47 -13.50 11.88
C GLU A 822 -6.45 -13.33 13.06
N ASP A 823 -7.36 -14.29 13.26
CA ASP A 823 -8.26 -14.39 14.42
C ASP A 823 -7.51 -14.26 15.78
N ALA A 824 -6.30 -14.84 15.86
CA ALA A 824 -5.50 -14.82 17.07
C ALA A 824 -4.75 -13.49 17.26
N LEU A 825 -4.30 -12.85 16.18
CA LEU A 825 -3.72 -11.51 16.22
C LEU A 825 -4.76 -10.45 16.62
N ASP A 826 -6.01 -10.57 16.17
CA ASP A 826 -7.12 -9.72 16.61
C ASP A 826 -7.42 -9.91 18.12
N ASN A 827 -7.38 -11.15 18.60
CA ASN A 827 -7.48 -11.45 20.03
C ASN A 827 -6.27 -10.88 20.82
N TRP A 828 -5.07 -10.85 20.25
CA TRP A 828 -3.92 -10.18 20.87
C TRP A 828 -4.11 -8.66 20.95
N MET A 829 -4.51 -8.00 19.85
CA MET A 829 -4.70 -6.56 19.80
C MET A 829 -5.79 -6.07 20.77
N SER A 830 -6.80 -6.90 21.05
CA SER A 830 -7.86 -6.62 22.02
C SER A 830 -7.53 -7.02 23.48
N MET A 831 -6.38 -7.65 23.75
CA MET A 831 -5.97 -8.09 25.09
C MET A 831 -4.56 -7.66 25.52
N SER A 832 -3.85 -6.88 24.71
CA SER A 832 -2.45 -6.46 24.95
C SER A 832 -2.22 -5.75 26.30
N ASP A 833 -3.20 -4.95 26.75
CA ASP A 833 -3.17 -4.24 28.04
C ASP A 833 -3.26 -5.17 29.28
N THR A 834 -3.52 -6.46 29.12
CA THR A 834 -3.70 -7.40 30.25
C THR A 834 -2.40 -7.77 30.98
N GLY A 835 -1.24 -7.34 30.47
CA GLY A 835 0.08 -7.65 31.05
C GLY A 835 0.57 -9.08 30.79
N LEU A 836 -0.19 -9.89 30.05
CA LEU A 836 0.24 -11.20 29.55
C LEU A 836 1.07 -11.02 28.27
N GLY A 837 2.18 -11.74 28.15
CA GLY A 837 3.03 -11.67 26.96
C GLY A 837 2.36 -12.26 25.71
N PHE A 838 2.68 -11.71 24.53
CA PHE A 838 2.15 -12.08 23.21
C PHE A 838 1.95 -13.61 23.02
N SER A 839 3.01 -14.40 23.17
CA SER A 839 2.92 -15.87 23.01
C SER A 839 1.93 -16.55 23.96
N ALA A 840 1.66 -15.98 25.14
CA ALA A 840 0.69 -16.50 26.09
C ALA A 840 -0.75 -16.16 25.70
N ILE A 841 -1.00 -14.96 25.17
CA ILE A 841 -2.35 -14.55 24.71
C ILE A 841 -2.74 -15.34 23.46
N ILE A 842 -1.86 -15.44 22.46
CA ILE A 842 -2.08 -16.28 21.26
C ILE A 842 -2.34 -17.74 21.66
N SER A 843 -1.52 -18.29 22.56
CA SER A 843 -1.70 -19.67 23.07
C SER A 843 -3.01 -19.83 23.85
N GLY A 844 -3.42 -18.81 24.61
CA GLY A 844 -4.66 -18.77 25.38
C GLY A 844 -5.91 -18.73 24.50
N TYR A 845 -5.90 -17.95 23.41
CA TYR A 845 -6.96 -17.94 22.40
C TYR A 845 -7.23 -19.34 21.83
N PHE A 846 -6.15 -20.05 21.49
CA PHE A 846 -6.19 -21.44 21.06
C PHE A 846 -6.34 -22.48 22.19
N LYS A 847 -6.44 -22.05 23.46
CA LYS A 847 -6.50 -22.92 24.66
C LYS A 847 -5.31 -23.87 24.80
N MET A 848 -4.16 -23.60 24.16
CA MET A 848 -3.00 -24.50 24.03
C MET A 848 -1.99 -24.36 25.20
N ASN A 849 -2.52 -24.40 26.42
CA ASN A 849 -1.84 -24.08 27.69
C ASN A 849 -1.52 -22.58 27.88
N GLU A 850 -1.65 -22.13 29.12
CA GLU A 850 -1.40 -20.75 29.55
C GLU A 850 0.10 -20.53 29.85
N GLY A 851 0.57 -19.29 29.72
CA GLY A 851 1.94 -18.92 30.10
C GLY A 851 3.07 -19.38 29.16
N LYS A 852 2.82 -19.52 27.86
CA LYS A 852 3.90 -19.64 26.85
C LYS A 852 4.67 -18.33 26.71
N ASN A 853 6.00 -18.40 26.64
CA ASN A 853 6.84 -17.22 26.39
C ASN A 853 7.97 -17.55 25.40
N CYS A 854 7.64 -17.63 24.11
CA CYS A 854 8.57 -18.06 23.07
C CYS A 854 9.71 -17.05 22.78
N GLY A 855 9.59 -15.81 23.26
CA GLY A 855 10.67 -14.81 23.21
C GLY A 855 11.69 -14.93 24.34
N ASN A 856 11.31 -15.49 25.49
CA ASN A 856 12.20 -15.62 26.63
C ASN A 856 13.17 -16.80 26.48
N MET A 857 14.42 -16.49 26.14
CA MET A 857 15.47 -17.48 25.90
C MET A 857 16.15 -17.91 27.23
N VAL A 858 15.49 -18.85 27.91
CA VAL A 858 15.90 -19.58 29.12
C VAL A 858 15.59 -21.08 28.97
N GLU A 859 15.75 -21.89 30.03
CA GLU A 859 15.40 -23.32 30.04
C GLU A 859 13.93 -23.64 30.38
N GLU A 860 13.17 -22.69 30.98
CA GLU A 860 11.77 -22.88 31.40
C GLU A 860 10.81 -21.80 30.84
N ASN A 861 10.63 -21.74 29.52
CA ASN A 861 9.79 -20.76 28.80
C ASN A 861 8.44 -21.31 28.24
N ASN A 862 8.11 -22.57 28.53
CA ASN A 862 6.91 -23.29 28.06
C ASN A 862 6.74 -23.43 26.53
N CYS A 863 7.81 -23.20 25.74
CA CYS A 863 7.82 -23.17 24.28
C CYS A 863 8.86 -24.15 23.66
N TYR A 864 8.94 -25.38 24.20
CA TYR A 864 9.89 -26.43 23.78
C TYR A 864 9.29 -27.66 23.10
N GLU A 865 7.96 -27.81 23.05
CA GLU A 865 7.31 -28.98 22.47
C GLU A 865 6.23 -28.59 21.46
N THR A 866 6.44 -29.00 20.21
CA THR A 866 5.36 -29.17 19.24
C THR A 866 4.44 -30.29 19.72
N LYS A 867 3.12 -30.09 19.68
CA LYS A 867 2.15 -31.08 20.18
C LYS A 867 1.67 -32.04 19.08
N MET A 868 0.47 -32.56 19.21
CA MET A 868 -0.33 -33.11 18.11
C MET A 868 -1.70 -32.42 18.13
N CYS A 869 -2.52 -32.59 17.09
CA CYS A 869 -3.86 -32.03 17.06
C CYS A 869 -4.74 -32.65 18.16
N ASP A 870 -5.47 -31.81 18.90
CA ASP A 870 -6.42 -32.21 19.93
C ASP A 870 -7.62 -31.25 19.85
N GLU A 871 -8.82 -31.80 19.65
CA GLU A 871 -10.02 -31.03 19.32
C GLU A 871 -10.46 -30.07 20.45
N ARG A 872 -9.96 -30.28 21.68
CA ARG A 872 -10.17 -29.39 22.82
C ARG A 872 -9.58 -28.00 22.61
N HIS A 873 -8.68 -27.83 21.64
CA HIS A 873 -8.06 -26.56 21.26
C HIS A 873 -8.84 -25.76 20.19
N GLY A 874 -10.06 -26.19 19.84
CA GLY A 874 -10.99 -25.38 19.04
C GLY A 874 -10.81 -25.45 17.53
N GLY A 875 -10.28 -26.57 17.02
CA GLY A 875 -10.11 -26.84 15.60
C GLY A 875 -8.73 -27.42 15.27
N ALA A 876 -8.50 -27.72 14.00
CA ALA A 876 -7.24 -28.26 13.50
C ALA A 876 -6.15 -27.20 13.25
N ALA A 877 -6.55 -26.02 12.78
CA ALA A 877 -5.65 -24.92 12.43
C ALA A 877 -4.68 -24.48 13.56
N PRO A 878 -5.13 -24.33 14.83
CA PRO A 878 -4.28 -23.91 15.94
C PRO A 878 -3.00 -24.73 16.10
N PHE A 879 -3.06 -26.03 15.79
CA PHE A 879 -1.94 -26.95 15.94
C PHE A 879 -0.77 -26.60 15.01
N LEU A 880 -1.04 -26.35 13.73
CA LEU A 880 0.01 -25.98 12.77
C LEU A 880 0.49 -24.54 13.00
N VAL A 881 -0.44 -23.63 13.33
CA VAL A 881 -0.15 -22.24 13.67
C VAL A 881 0.80 -22.16 14.86
N MET A 882 0.46 -22.77 16.00
CA MET A 882 1.29 -22.69 17.22
C MET A 882 2.58 -23.50 17.19
N ASN A 883 2.66 -24.58 16.41
CA ASN A 883 3.92 -25.29 16.21
C ASN A 883 4.98 -24.41 15.53
N SER A 884 4.58 -23.44 14.71
CA SER A 884 5.51 -22.63 13.91
C SER A 884 6.35 -21.66 14.78
N PRO A 885 5.77 -20.85 15.70
CA PRO A 885 6.50 -20.16 16.77
C PRO A 885 7.36 -21.07 17.65
N VAL A 886 6.89 -22.28 17.98
CA VAL A 886 7.65 -23.24 18.81
C VAL A 886 8.91 -23.73 18.08
N SER A 887 8.79 -24.08 16.80
CA SER A 887 9.91 -24.49 15.92
C SER A 887 10.97 -23.39 15.79
N LEU A 888 10.53 -22.13 15.69
CA LEU A 888 11.41 -20.96 15.68
C LEU A 888 12.10 -20.74 17.04
N SER A 889 11.35 -20.77 18.14
CA SER A 889 11.87 -20.69 19.53
C SER A 889 12.95 -21.74 19.80
N GLN A 890 12.65 -23.02 19.52
CA GLN A 890 13.61 -24.13 19.63
C GLN A 890 14.87 -23.89 18.81
N THR A 891 14.73 -23.40 17.57
CA THR A 891 15.87 -23.14 16.68
C THR A 891 16.80 -22.07 17.27
N LEU A 892 16.24 -20.96 17.74
CA LEU A 892 17.01 -19.86 18.34
C LEU A 892 17.67 -20.29 19.66
N TRP A 893 16.96 -21.04 20.51
CA TRP A 893 17.52 -21.58 21.76
C TRP A 893 18.71 -22.53 21.52
N ASN A 894 18.54 -23.48 20.58
CA ASN A 894 19.62 -24.40 20.21
C ASN A 894 20.85 -23.66 19.64
N MET A 895 20.65 -22.58 18.89
CA MET A 895 21.76 -21.74 18.41
C MET A 895 22.44 -20.97 19.53
N ILE A 896 21.69 -20.36 20.45
CA ILE A 896 22.25 -19.65 21.62
C ILE A 896 23.16 -20.56 22.44
N ASN A 897 22.75 -21.81 22.67
CA ASN A 897 23.54 -22.79 23.40
C ASN A 897 24.80 -23.21 22.61
N LEU A 898 24.67 -23.55 21.32
CA LEU A 898 25.81 -23.91 20.46
C LEU A 898 26.87 -22.79 20.37
N PHE A 899 26.47 -21.51 20.34
CA PHE A 899 27.40 -20.39 20.37
C PHE A 899 27.97 -20.12 21.77
N GLY A 900 27.21 -20.38 22.84
CA GLY A 900 27.71 -20.32 24.22
C GLY A 900 28.83 -21.32 24.48
N ASP A 901 28.58 -22.60 24.16
CA ASP A 901 29.54 -23.70 24.32
C ASP A 901 30.86 -23.43 23.58
N ALA A 902 30.76 -23.00 22.32
CA ALA A 902 31.94 -22.68 21.51
C ALA A 902 32.64 -21.39 21.97
N GLY A 903 31.90 -20.44 22.56
CA GLY A 903 32.44 -19.22 23.15
C GLY A 903 33.37 -19.48 24.34
N GLU A 904 32.95 -20.32 25.28
CA GLU A 904 33.81 -20.74 26.40
C GLU A 904 35.00 -21.60 25.91
N ALA A 905 34.86 -22.32 24.80
CA ALA A 905 35.99 -23.02 24.17
C ALA A 905 37.02 -22.04 23.55
N ILE A 906 36.58 -20.95 22.91
CA ILE A 906 37.46 -19.91 22.33
C ILE A 906 38.15 -19.09 23.43
N LYS A 907 37.45 -18.81 24.53
CA LYS A 907 37.97 -18.13 25.73
C LYS A 907 39.17 -18.85 26.34
N GLY A 908 39.23 -20.19 26.26
CA GLY A 908 40.39 -20.98 26.70
C GLY A 908 41.65 -20.78 25.84
N ASP A 909 41.48 -20.57 24.53
CA ASP A 909 42.58 -20.45 23.55
C ASP A 909 43.16 -19.03 23.46
N ILE A 910 42.36 -17.99 23.75
CA ILE A 910 42.71 -16.60 23.38
C ILE A 910 43.96 -16.05 24.08
N GLY A 911 44.30 -16.54 25.28
CA GLY A 911 45.54 -16.15 25.97
C GLY A 911 46.81 -16.54 25.21
N LEU A 912 46.75 -17.60 24.40
CA LEU A 912 47.82 -18.01 23.49
C LEU A 912 47.80 -17.18 22.20
N PHE A 913 46.59 -16.87 21.70
CA PHE A 913 46.38 -16.03 20.52
C PHE A 913 46.95 -14.62 20.71
N ALA A 914 46.50 -13.87 21.72
CA ALA A 914 46.91 -12.47 21.91
C ALA A 914 48.44 -12.35 22.04
N LYS A 915 49.05 -13.26 22.80
CA LYS A 915 50.50 -13.36 22.98
C LYS A 915 51.29 -13.67 21.70
N THR A 916 50.65 -14.26 20.69
CA THR A 916 51.27 -14.67 19.41
C THR A 916 50.98 -13.68 18.28
N PHE A 917 49.79 -13.06 18.28
CA PHE A 917 49.27 -12.25 17.18
C PHE A 917 49.13 -10.75 17.52
N ALA A 918 49.16 -10.34 18.79
CA ALA A 918 49.06 -8.95 19.23
C ALA A 918 49.92 -8.66 20.49
N SER A 919 51.25 -8.68 20.33
CA SER A 919 52.15 -8.19 21.40
C SER A 919 51.90 -6.69 21.61
N PRO A 920 51.67 -6.22 22.85
CA PRO A 920 51.27 -4.84 23.12
C PRO A 920 52.44 -3.86 23.06
N ASP A 921 52.18 -2.63 22.61
CA ASP A 921 53.03 -1.44 22.86
C ASP A 921 52.33 -0.11 22.45
N ARG A 922 51.05 0.10 22.82
CA ARG A 922 50.36 1.41 22.74
C ARG A 922 49.28 1.60 23.81
N GLU A 923 49.14 2.84 24.29
CA GLU A 923 48.12 3.28 25.25
C GLU A 923 47.01 4.13 24.58
N ASP A 924 46.98 4.23 23.25
CA ASP A 924 46.22 5.25 22.50
C ASP A 924 44.74 4.92 22.20
N GLY A 925 44.16 3.94 22.89
CA GLY A 925 42.73 3.58 22.81
C GLY A 925 42.26 2.94 21.49
N VAL A 926 43.14 2.85 20.47
CA VAL A 926 42.84 2.32 19.13
C VAL A 926 42.29 0.89 19.17
N GLY A 927 42.68 0.09 20.18
CA GLY A 927 42.17 -1.26 20.38
C GLY A 927 40.64 -1.35 20.55
N LEU A 928 39.98 -0.33 21.10
CA LEU A 928 38.52 -0.34 21.28
C LEU A 928 37.79 -0.32 19.93
N TYR A 929 38.22 0.55 19.02
CA TYR A 929 37.63 0.65 17.68
C TYR A 929 37.84 -0.62 16.85
N VAL A 930 39.06 -1.18 16.86
CA VAL A 930 39.35 -2.42 16.11
C VAL A 930 38.56 -3.61 16.69
N ILE A 931 38.26 -3.64 17.98
CA ILE A 931 37.43 -4.70 18.56
C ILE A 931 35.94 -4.49 18.24
N LEU A 932 35.45 -3.26 18.18
CA LEU A 932 34.09 -2.96 17.69
C LEU A 932 33.93 -3.35 16.20
N ASP A 933 34.97 -3.16 15.38
CA ASP A 933 35.02 -3.62 13.98
C ASP A 933 35.05 -5.16 13.90
N ILE A 934 35.89 -5.84 14.71
CA ILE A 934 35.93 -7.31 14.81
C ILE A 934 34.56 -7.89 15.19
N VAL A 935 33.84 -7.25 16.11
CA VAL A 935 32.51 -7.69 16.56
C VAL A 935 31.48 -7.53 15.44
N ALA A 936 31.46 -6.38 14.76
CA ALA A 936 30.54 -6.13 13.65
C ALA A 936 30.80 -7.06 12.45
N MET A 937 32.07 -7.17 12.02
CA MET A 937 32.47 -8.02 10.89
C MET A 937 32.34 -9.51 11.22
N GLY A 938 32.69 -9.90 12.44
CA GLY A 938 32.61 -11.28 12.91
C GLY A 938 31.18 -11.81 12.95
N TYR A 939 30.23 -11.01 13.48
CA TYR A 939 28.83 -11.42 13.60
C TYR A 939 28.21 -11.72 12.22
N ALA A 940 28.34 -10.79 11.27
CA ALA A 940 27.87 -10.98 9.89
C ALA A 940 28.61 -12.11 9.16
N GLY A 941 29.94 -12.14 9.26
CA GLY A 941 30.80 -13.08 8.53
C GLY A 941 30.68 -14.54 9.00
N ILE A 942 30.26 -14.79 10.24
CA ILE A 942 30.04 -16.12 10.80
C ILE A 942 28.60 -16.59 10.65
N LEU A 943 27.63 -15.69 10.85
CA LEU A 943 26.21 -16.06 10.80
C LEU A 943 25.71 -16.28 9.37
N ALA A 944 26.14 -15.50 8.37
CA ALA A 944 25.63 -15.68 7.00
C ALA A 944 25.95 -17.08 6.41
N PRO A 945 27.17 -17.66 6.55
CA PRO A 945 27.43 -19.06 6.19
C PRO A 945 26.64 -20.07 7.03
N PHE A 946 26.40 -19.78 8.30
CA PHE A 946 25.64 -20.65 9.20
C PHE A 946 24.15 -20.71 8.81
N TRP A 947 23.49 -19.56 8.66
CA TRP A 947 22.09 -19.45 8.26
C TRP A 947 21.86 -20.08 6.88
N SER A 948 22.78 -19.89 5.94
CA SER A 948 22.75 -20.57 4.64
C SER A 948 22.79 -22.10 4.79
N ARG A 949 23.68 -22.63 5.64
CA ARG A 949 23.78 -24.08 5.94
C ARG A 949 22.60 -24.62 6.78
N TRP A 950 21.93 -23.80 7.59
CA TRP A 950 20.70 -24.16 8.31
C TRP A 950 19.53 -24.23 7.32
N ALA A 951 19.30 -23.18 6.54
CA ALA A 951 18.24 -23.11 5.52
C ALA A 951 18.32 -24.30 4.55
N GLN A 952 19.51 -24.58 3.99
CA GLN A 952 19.77 -25.75 3.13
C GLN A 952 19.42 -27.11 3.76
N LYS A 953 19.27 -27.19 5.08
CA LYS A 953 18.89 -28.42 5.81
C LYS A 953 17.41 -28.50 6.16
N VAL A 954 16.70 -27.38 6.31
CA VAL A 954 15.24 -27.39 6.56
C VAL A 954 14.50 -27.85 5.30
N ASN A 955 13.44 -28.64 5.46
CA ASN A 955 12.80 -29.34 4.35
C ASN A 955 12.01 -28.42 3.40
N TRP A 956 11.53 -27.26 3.86
CA TRP A 956 10.83 -26.29 3.01
C TRP A 956 11.77 -25.61 2.00
N SER A 957 12.97 -25.19 2.43
CA SER A 957 13.93 -24.47 1.58
C SER A 957 14.48 -25.33 0.45
N LYS A 958 14.57 -26.66 0.64
CA LYS A 958 14.91 -27.62 -0.42
C LYS A 958 13.83 -27.77 -1.50
N ARG A 959 12.60 -27.34 -1.22
CA ARG A 959 11.43 -27.46 -2.13
C ARG A 959 11.15 -26.15 -2.86
N ASN A 960 11.30 -25.01 -2.18
CA ASN A 960 11.07 -23.67 -2.75
C ASN A 960 12.34 -22.78 -2.67
N PRO A 961 13.13 -22.67 -3.75
CA PRO A 961 14.35 -21.83 -3.75
C PRO A 961 14.09 -20.31 -3.63
N ASN A 962 12.89 -19.83 -3.94
CA ASN A 962 12.60 -18.38 -3.93
C ASN A 962 12.24 -17.86 -2.53
N ASP A 963 11.57 -18.67 -1.70
CA ASP A 963 11.26 -18.34 -0.29
C ASP A 963 12.53 -18.18 0.58
N PHE A 964 13.67 -18.70 0.11
CA PHE A 964 14.99 -18.54 0.73
C PHE A 964 15.36 -17.07 0.93
N ASN A 965 15.05 -16.20 -0.04
CA ASN A 965 15.37 -14.78 0.05
C ASN A 965 14.56 -14.12 1.17
N THR A 966 13.25 -14.33 1.25
CA THR A 966 12.41 -13.73 2.31
C THR A 966 12.90 -14.05 3.72
N ALA A 967 13.30 -15.29 3.98
CA ALA A 967 13.86 -15.66 5.29
C ALA A 967 15.27 -15.07 5.51
N LYS A 968 16.14 -15.12 4.49
CA LYS A 968 17.48 -14.53 4.52
C LYS A 968 17.44 -13.02 4.78
N ASP A 969 16.52 -12.31 4.15
CA ASP A 969 16.48 -10.85 4.15
C ASP A 969 15.88 -10.30 5.46
N ILE A 970 14.86 -10.97 6.03
CA ILE A 970 14.38 -10.71 7.40
C ILE A 970 15.50 -10.96 8.44
N ILE A 971 16.28 -12.03 8.27
CA ILE A 971 17.40 -12.34 9.18
C ILE A 971 18.56 -11.34 9.01
N ASN A 972 18.84 -10.87 7.79
CA ASN A 972 19.88 -9.86 7.53
C ASN A 972 19.56 -8.51 8.19
N ASP A 973 18.31 -8.04 8.05
CA ASP A 973 17.82 -6.78 8.64
C ASP A 973 18.05 -6.75 10.17
N GLU A 974 17.57 -7.79 10.87
CA GLU A 974 17.76 -7.95 12.31
C GLU A 974 19.23 -8.26 12.71
N THR A 975 20.05 -8.78 11.78
CA THR A 975 21.50 -8.94 11.99
C THR A 975 22.19 -7.59 12.14
N TYR A 976 21.80 -6.56 11.38
CA TYR A 976 22.34 -5.20 11.55
C TYR A 976 21.95 -4.58 12.90
N GLN A 977 20.72 -4.78 13.38
CA GLN A 977 20.31 -4.29 14.70
C GLN A 977 21.04 -5.01 15.86
N ALA A 978 21.26 -6.32 15.73
CA ALA A 978 22.04 -7.08 16.72
C ALA A 978 23.51 -6.62 16.79
N ILE A 979 24.10 -6.19 15.67
CA ILE A 979 25.44 -5.57 15.64
C ILE A 979 25.48 -4.26 16.43
N THR A 980 24.43 -3.43 16.37
CA THR A 980 24.34 -2.19 17.17
C THR A 980 24.29 -2.48 18.66
N ILE A 981 23.39 -3.35 19.10
CA ILE A 981 23.27 -3.76 20.52
C ILE A 981 24.58 -4.39 21.04
N ALA A 982 25.29 -5.13 20.18
CA ALA A 982 26.58 -5.71 20.53
C ALA A 982 27.70 -4.67 20.69
N LYS A 983 27.67 -3.57 19.93
CA LYS A 983 28.59 -2.43 20.13
C LYS A 983 28.30 -1.74 21.47
N ASP A 984 27.04 -1.43 21.74
CA ASP A 984 26.63 -0.68 22.93
C ASP A 984 27.02 -1.41 24.24
N LEU A 985 26.71 -2.70 24.35
CA LEU A 985 27.10 -3.54 25.49
C LEU A 985 28.61 -3.52 25.77
N ILE A 986 29.44 -3.51 24.72
CA ILE A 986 30.90 -3.54 24.85
C ILE A 986 31.47 -2.17 25.25
N THR A 987 30.81 -1.06 24.91
CA THR A 987 31.23 0.28 25.38
C THR A 987 31.02 0.49 26.89
N LEU A 988 30.14 -0.29 27.53
CA LEU A 988 29.80 -0.16 28.95
C LEU A 988 30.78 -0.87 29.90
N GLU A 989 31.37 -2.00 29.52
CA GLU A 989 32.33 -2.78 30.34
C GLU A 989 33.78 -2.26 30.22
N SER A 990 33.97 -0.96 29.98
CA SER A 990 35.14 -0.35 29.31
C SER A 990 36.46 -0.22 30.10
N LYS A 991 36.88 -1.23 30.89
CA LYS A 991 38.23 -1.27 31.50
C LYS A 991 39.01 -2.58 31.39
N ASP A 992 38.37 -3.75 31.42
CA ASP A 992 39.05 -5.04 31.25
C ASP A 992 38.29 -5.88 30.20
N LEU A 993 38.73 -5.79 28.93
CA LEU A 993 37.96 -6.24 27.78
C LEU A 993 38.17 -7.75 27.49
N GLU A 994 37.45 -8.61 28.20
CA GLU A 994 37.47 -10.06 27.97
C GLU A 994 36.66 -10.48 26.72
N ILE A 995 37.05 -11.58 26.06
CA ILE A 995 36.22 -12.21 25.01
C ILE A 995 34.85 -12.69 25.53
N SER A 996 34.72 -12.95 26.84
CA SER A 996 33.39 -13.20 27.41
C SER A 996 32.44 -12.00 27.26
N ALA A 997 32.92 -10.76 27.13
CA ALA A 997 32.09 -9.61 26.76
C ALA A 997 31.56 -9.73 25.32
N ILE A 998 32.39 -10.17 24.38
CA ILE A 998 32.00 -10.43 22.98
C ILE A 998 30.96 -11.56 22.91
N MET A 999 31.16 -12.66 23.64
CA MET A 999 30.19 -13.76 23.66
C MET A 999 28.90 -13.39 24.42
N ARG A 1000 28.97 -12.56 25.46
CA ARG A 1000 27.80 -11.92 26.10
C ARG A 1000 27.03 -11.04 25.10
N ALA A 1001 27.73 -10.24 24.30
CA ALA A 1001 27.13 -9.38 23.28
C ALA A 1001 26.44 -10.18 22.16
N TRP A 1002 27.07 -11.25 21.68
CA TRP A 1002 26.50 -12.14 20.65
C TRP A 1002 25.26 -12.90 21.15
N THR A 1003 25.35 -13.53 22.32
CA THR A 1003 24.20 -14.23 22.92
C THR A 1003 23.10 -13.24 23.31
N GLY A 1004 23.45 -12.07 23.83
CA GLY A 1004 22.53 -10.96 24.11
C GLY A 1004 21.79 -10.47 22.86
N GLY A 1005 22.48 -10.31 21.72
CA GLY A 1005 21.87 -9.97 20.44
C GLY A 1005 20.84 -11.00 19.99
N MET A 1006 21.17 -12.30 20.04
CA MET A 1006 20.23 -13.39 19.71
C MET A 1006 19.04 -13.45 20.67
N LYS A 1007 19.23 -13.21 21.98
CA LYS A 1007 18.13 -13.12 22.96
C LYS A 1007 17.26 -11.87 22.76
N SER A 1008 17.85 -10.77 22.30
CA SER A 1008 17.14 -9.52 21.97
C SER A 1008 16.28 -9.68 20.72
N TYR A 1009 16.81 -10.32 19.66
CA TYR A 1009 16.05 -10.72 18.48
C TYR A 1009 14.87 -11.63 18.84
N ALA A 1010 15.09 -12.68 19.62
CA ALA A 1010 14.01 -13.56 20.09
C ALA A 1010 12.93 -12.80 20.88
N THR A 1011 13.34 -11.85 21.74
CA THR A 1011 12.41 -10.98 22.46
C THR A 1011 11.59 -10.10 21.50
N ARG A 1012 12.22 -9.45 20.50
CA ARG A 1012 11.51 -8.63 19.49
C ARG A 1012 10.53 -9.46 18.66
N MET A 1013 10.99 -10.59 18.12
CA MET A 1013 10.22 -11.52 17.27
C MET A 1013 8.89 -11.98 17.91
N PHE A 1014 8.80 -11.95 19.24
CA PHE A 1014 7.63 -12.35 20.01
C PHE A 1014 7.16 -11.28 21.01
N ASN A 1015 7.42 -9.98 20.76
CA ASN A 1015 6.92 -8.89 21.63
C ASN A 1015 5.47 -8.46 21.33
N GLY A 1016 4.92 -8.85 20.17
CA GLY A 1016 3.54 -8.54 19.79
C GLY A 1016 3.33 -7.15 19.17
N SER A 1017 4.40 -6.38 18.95
CA SER A 1017 4.36 -5.13 18.17
C SER A 1017 3.95 -5.39 16.72
N GLU A 1018 3.35 -4.40 16.06
CA GLU A 1018 2.91 -4.52 14.66
C GLU A 1018 4.04 -5.00 13.73
N ALA A 1019 5.26 -4.45 13.90
CA ALA A 1019 6.45 -4.89 13.18
C ALA A 1019 6.76 -6.37 13.41
N SER A 1020 6.78 -6.83 14.67
CA SER A 1020 7.02 -8.24 15.01
C SER A 1020 5.94 -9.17 14.46
N ASN A 1021 4.67 -8.76 14.51
CA ASN A 1021 3.54 -9.54 14.00
C ASN A 1021 3.67 -9.69 12.47
N LYS A 1022 3.98 -8.60 11.77
CA LYS A 1022 4.20 -8.55 10.32
C LYS A 1022 5.42 -9.37 9.88
N GLN A 1023 6.51 -9.38 10.66
CA GLN A 1023 7.66 -10.27 10.45
C GLN A 1023 7.26 -11.74 10.70
N LEU A 1024 6.57 -12.05 11.81
CA LEU A 1024 6.21 -13.42 12.20
C LEU A 1024 5.21 -14.06 11.24
N SER A 1025 4.17 -13.34 10.81
CA SER A 1025 3.24 -13.76 9.77
C SER A 1025 3.98 -14.17 8.49
N LYS A 1026 4.94 -13.37 8.02
CA LYS A 1026 5.76 -13.69 6.83
C LYS A 1026 6.62 -14.96 7.01
N LEU A 1027 7.08 -15.25 8.23
CA LEU A 1027 7.90 -16.42 8.52
C LEU A 1027 7.07 -17.72 8.69
N ILE A 1028 5.84 -17.65 9.19
CA ILE A 1028 4.99 -18.85 9.40
C ILE A 1028 4.07 -19.17 8.21
N ALA A 1029 3.69 -18.16 7.41
CA ALA A 1029 2.72 -18.28 6.31
C ALA A 1029 3.05 -19.42 5.33
N SER A 1030 2.00 -20.03 4.77
CA SER A 1030 2.10 -21.26 3.94
C SER A 1030 2.79 -22.43 4.66
N GLY A 1031 2.76 -22.46 5.99
CA GLY A 1031 3.29 -23.55 6.81
C GLY A 1031 4.81 -23.69 6.79
N LYS A 1032 5.55 -22.63 6.48
CA LYS A 1032 7.02 -22.66 6.33
C LYS A 1032 7.77 -23.23 7.53
N LEU A 1033 7.19 -23.19 8.74
CA LEU A 1033 7.82 -23.65 9.98
C LEU A 1033 7.10 -24.83 10.67
N ILE A 1034 6.16 -25.51 10.00
CA ILE A 1034 5.42 -26.66 10.58
C ILE A 1034 6.23 -27.97 10.59
N ASP A 1035 7.22 -28.09 9.72
CA ASP A 1035 8.12 -29.26 9.68
C ASP A 1035 9.11 -29.18 10.88
N PRO A 1036 9.36 -30.28 11.61
CA PRO A 1036 10.35 -30.30 12.68
C PRO A 1036 11.73 -29.87 12.17
N PRO A 1037 12.47 -29.02 12.90
CA PRO A 1037 13.76 -28.53 12.44
C PRO A 1037 14.76 -29.68 12.33
N ALA A 1038 15.36 -29.84 11.15
CA ALA A 1038 16.39 -30.86 10.93
C ALA A 1038 17.58 -30.59 11.86
N GLN A 1039 17.97 -31.60 12.67
CA GLN A 1039 18.98 -31.43 13.70
C GLN A 1039 20.26 -30.78 13.15
N LEU A 1040 20.61 -29.62 13.73
CA LEU A 1040 21.91 -29.01 13.56
C LEU A 1040 22.96 -30.02 14.05
N GLY A 1041 23.86 -30.41 13.14
CA GLY A 1041 24.73 -31.56 13.34
C GLY A 1041 25.70 -31.39 14.50
N ASN A 1042 26.11 -32.51 15.09
CA ASN A 1042 26.88 -32.59 16.34
C ASN A 1042 27.96 -31.49 16.49
N ALA A 1043 27.95 -30.81 17.65
CA ALA A 1043 28.56 -29.51 17.89
C ALA A 1043 30.05 -29.41 17.48
N THR A 1044 30.79 -30.51 17.58
CA THR A 1044 32.22 -30.63 17.24
C THR A 1044 32.56 -30.20 15.81
N ASN A 1045 31.61 -30.31 14.86
CA ASN A 1045 31.82 -29.87 13.48
C ASN A 1045 31.54 -28.37 13.26
N ILE A 1046 30.80 -27.72 14.16
CA ILE A 1046 30.45 -26.30 14.09
C ILE A 1046 31.53 -25.48 14.81
N ASP A 1047 32.01 -25.94 15.98
CA ASP A 1047 33.14 -25.35 16.72
C ASP A 1047 34.38 -25.13 15.84
N LEU A 1048 34.77 -26.14 15.05
CA LEU A 1048 35.93 -26.07 14.17
C LEU A 1048 35.77 -25.02 13.04
N GLU A 1049 34.59 -24.91 12.46
CA GLU A 1049 34.32 -23.93 11.39
C GLU A 1049 34.20 -22.51 11.96
N LEU A 1050 33.60 -22.37 13.15
CA LEU A 1050 33.53 -21.12 13.90
C LEU A 1050 34.94 -20.60 14.22
N LYS A 1051 35.79 -21.44 14.83
CA LYS A 1051 37.17 -21.09 15.19
C LYS A 1051 38.01 -20.71 13.97
N LYS A 1052 37.92 -21.44 12.85
CA LYS A 1052 38.59 -21.04 11.59
C LYS A 1052 38.16 -19.66 11.12
N THR A 1053 36.86 -19.38 11.12
CA THR A 1053 36.30 -18.14 10.58
C THR A 1053 36.68 -16.96 11.48
N LEU A 1054 36.51 -17.12 12.79
CA LEU A 1054 36.86 -16.12 13.79
C LEU A 1054 38.36 -15.82 13.79
N TYR A 1055 39.22 -16.85 13.88
CA TYR A 1055 40.67 -16.63 13.83
C TYR A 1055 41.12 -16.10 12.46
N GLY A 1056 40.54 -16.57 11.34
CA GLY A 1056 40.84 -16.05 10.01
C GLY A 1056 40.57 -14.55 9.84
N MET A 1057 39.63 -13.99 10.61
CA MET A 1057 39.32 -12.55 10.66
C MET A 1057 40.16 -11.82 11.72
N MET A 1058 40.28 -12.37 12.93
CA MET A 1058 41.01 -11.75 14.02
C MET A 1058 42.52 -11.70 13.78
N VAL A 1059 43.10 -12.73 13.14
CA VAL A 1059 44.55 -12.83 12.88
C VAL A 1059 45.06 -11.60 12.09
N PRO A 1060 44.51 -11.26 10.90
CA PRO A 1060 44.86 -10.02 10.19
C PRO A 1060 44.75 -8.72 11.01
N MET A 1061 43.73 -8.60 11.85
CA MET A 1061 43.41 -7.36 12.56
C MET A 1061 44.26 -7.17 13.83
N ALA A 1062 44.50 -8.25 14.58
CA ALA A 1062 45.40 -8.29 15.73
C ALA A 1062 46.81 -7.78 15.36
N TRP A 1063 47.32 -8.23 14.21
CA TRP A 1063 48.61 -7.78 13.70
C TRP A 1063 48.61 -6.33 13.18
N ARG A 1064 47.50 -5.89 12.56
CA ARG A 1064 47.33 -4.50 12.09
C ARG A 1064 47.42 -3.49 13.25
N VAL A 1065 46.99 -3.88 14.45
CA VAL A 1065 47.16 -3.10 15.69
C VAL A 1065 48.59 -3.19 16.23
N ALA A 1066 49.25 -4.36 16.12
CA ALA A 1066 50.63 -4.56 16.56
C ALA A 1066 51.70 -3.79 15.74
N GLY A 1067 51.28 -3.01 14.73
CA GLY A 1067 52.17 -2.17 13.93
C GLY A 1067 53.18 -2.93 13.06
N ARG A 1068 52.92 -4.22 12.78
CA ARG A 1068 53.79 -5.08 11.98
C ARG A 1068 53.25 -5.26 10.57
N ASP A 1069 53.95 -4.67 9.60
CA ASP A 1069 53.77 -5.00 8.19
C ASP A 1069 54.11 -6.49 7.94
N LEU A 1070 53.25 -7.19 7.18
CA LEU A 1070 53.30 -8.62 6.83
C LEU A 1070 53.19 -9.60 8.00
N ASN A 1071 52.30 -10.59 7.89
CA ASN A 1071 52.26 -11.69 8.87
C ASN A 1071 51.62 -13.00 8.31
N PRO A 1072 51.86 -14.19 8.94
CA PRO A 1072 51.62 -15.53 8.37
C PRO A 1072 50.54 -16.39 9.09
N LEU A 1073 49.59 -17.01 8.36
CA LEU A 1073 48.38 -17.68 8.89
C LEU A 1073 48.23 -19.18 8.50
N ILE A 1074 47.51 -19.99 9.29
CA ILE A 1074 47.26 -21.41 8.95
C ILE A 1074 45.90 -21.59 8.27
N LEU A 1075 45.85 -22.30 7.14
CA LEU A 1075 44.62 -22.67 6.43
C LEU A 1075 44.43 -24.21 6.41
N ASP A 1076 43.29 -24.70 6.91
CA ASP A 1076 42.81 -26.08 6.71
C ASP A 1076 42.21 -26.19 5.30
N SER A 1077 42.70 -27.15 4.51
CA SER A 1077 42.21 -27.42 3.16
C SER A 1077 40.77 -27.95 3.15
N GLY A 1078 40.36 -28.67 4.20
CA GLY A 1078 39.12 -29.43 4.17
C GLY A 1078 39.16 -30.69 3.29
N LEU A 1079 40.14 -30.83 2.38
CA LEU A 1079 40.30 -31.98 1.49
C LEU A 1079 41.24 -33.05 2.07
N SER A 1080 41.30 -34.19 1.39
CA SER A 1080 42.03 -35.36 1.88
C SER A 1080 43.55 -35.17 1.87
N CYS A 1081 44.31 -36.02 2.56
CA CYS A 1081 45.78 -35.94 2.58
C CYS A 1081 46.40 -36.05 1.17
N LYS A 1082 45.73 -36.77 0.26
CA LYS A 1082 46.12 -36.93 -1.15
C LYS A 1082 45.66 -35.75 -2.03
N ASP A 1083 44.55 -35.13 -1.66
CA ASP A 1083 43.81 -34.20 -2.52
C ASP A 1083 44.05 -32.73 -2.12
N ALA A 1084 44.40 -32.47 -0.87
CA ALA A 1084 44.83 -31.17 -0.35
C ALA A 1084 46.01 -30.54 -1.13
N PRO A 1085 47.07 -31.25 -1.57
CA PRO A 1085 48.09 -30.67 -2.45
C PRO A 1085 47.54 -30.14 -3.79
N ASN A 1086 46.38 -30.67 -4.20
CA ASN A 1086 45.65 -30.34 -5.43
C ASN A 1086 44.42 -29.45 -5.13
N ASP A 1087 44.31 -28.93 -3.91
CA ASP A 1087 43.22 -28.06 -3.48
C ASP A 1087 43.29 -26.73 -4.24
N LYS A 1088 42.35 -26.55 -5.17
CA LYS A 1088 42.24 -25.34 -5.99
C LYS A 1088 42.04 -24.07 -5.16
N TYR A 1089 41.48 -24.17 -3.95
CA TYR A 1089 41.29 -23.02 -3.07
C TYR A 1089 42.62 -22.64 -2.44
N ILE A 1090 43.27 -23.57 -1.73
CA ILE A 1090 44.56 -23.29 -1.10
C ILE A 1090 45.63 -22.92 -2.13
N THR A 1091 45.62 -23.53 -3.32
CA THR A 1091 46.62 -23.19 -4.34
C THR A 1091 46.59 -21.73 -4.78
N ASN A 1092 45.49 -21.01 -4.55
CA ASN A 1092 45.35 -19.61 -4.93
C ASN A 1092 45.65 -18.64 -3.78
N VAL A 1093 45.55 -19.06 -2.51
CA VAL A 1093 45.89 -18.22 -1.34
C VAL A 1093 47.38 -18.33 -0.96
N LEU A 1094 48.16 -19.18 -1.64
CA LEU A 1094 49.54 -19.49 -1.26
C LEU A 1094 50.53 -19.54 -2.43
N SER A 1095 51.72 -18.98 -2.19
CA SER A 1095 52.87 -19.05 -3.11
C SER A 1095 53.36 -20.49 -3.25
N GLU A 1096 53.88 -20.86 -4.44
CA GLU A 1096 54.19 -22.24 -4.75
C GLU A 1096 55.22 -22.89 -3.82
N ASP A 1097 56.20 -22.12 -3.34
CA ASP A 1097 57.21 -22.58 -2.40
C ASP A 1097 56.60 -22.88 -1.02
N THR A 1098 55.72 -22.00 -0.54
CA THR A 1098 54.95 -22.21 0.69
C THR A 1098 54.04 -23.44 0.55
N ARG A 1099 53.32 -23.60 -0.58
CA ARG A 1099 52.49 -24.79 -0.82
C ARG A 1099 53.28 -26.10 -0.78
N LYS A 1100 54.50 -26.11 -1.33
CA LYS A 1100 55.34 -27.32 -1.43
C LYS A 1100 56.14 -27.62 -0.14
N LYS A 1101 56.45 -26.62 0.68
CA LYS A 1101 57.26 -26.77 1.91
C LYS A 1101 56.49 -26.66 3.22
N ARG A 1102 55.27 -26.11 3.21
CA ARG A 1102 54.46 -25.82 4.41
C ARG A 1102 53.09 -26.54 4.44
N LEU A 1103 52.83 -27.41 3.47
CA LEU A 1103 51.72 -28.37 3.51
C LEU A 1103 52.05 -29.51 4.47
N ILE A 1104 51.17 -29.75 5.44
CA ILE A 1104 51.24 -30.81 6.46
C ILE A 1104 50.01 -31.71 6.32
N CYS A 1105 50.21 -33.01 6.51
CA CYS A 1105 49.28 -34.06 6.08
C CYS A 1105 48.93 -35.01 7.25
N ASP A 1106 47.71 -34.92 7.77
CA ASP A 1106 47.17 -35.86 8.77
C ASP A 1106 46.73 -37.15 8.08
N LYS A 1107 47.54 -38.19 8.23
CA LYS A 1107 47.29 -39.53 7.66
C LYS A 1107 46.22 -40.32 8.41
N GLY A 1108 45.90 -39.97 9.66
CA GLY A 1108 44.90 -40.66 10.48
C GLY A 1108 43.48 -40.22 10.12
N LYS A 1109 43.27 -38.91 9.93
CA LYS A 1109 42.00 -38.35 9.43
C LYS A 1109 41.92 -38.28 7.90
N ASN A 1110 43.03 -38.57 7.22
CA ASN A 1110 43.22 -38.33 5.79
C ASN A 1110 42.82 -36.89 5.42
N ARG A 1111 43.58 -35.88 5.90
CA ARG A 1111 43.27 -34.43 5.79
C ARG A 1111 44.54 -33.60 5.62
N GLY A 1112 44.50 -32.46 4.92
CA GLY A 1112 45.66 -31.58 4.70
C GLY A 1112 45.51 -30.14 5.23
N TYR A 1113 46.63 -29.52 5.58
CA TYR A 1113 46.71 -28.19 6.21
C TYR A 1113 47.94 -27.42 5.71
N TYR A 1114 47.89 -26.10 5.68
CA TYR A 1114 48.99 -25.27 5.18
C TYR A 1114 49.32 -24.11 6.13
N LEU A 1115 50.60 -23.80 6.29
CA LEU A 1115 51.11 -22.60 6.98
C LEU A 1115 51.55 -21.56 5.93
N VAL A 1116 50.71 -20.54 5.70
CA VAL A 1116 51.08 -19.23 5.13
C VAL A 1116 52.09 -18.56 6.05
#